data_AF-A0A7V7ARC5-F1
#
_entry.id   AF-A0A7V7ARC5-F1
#
_cell.length_a   1.000
_cell.length_b   1.000
_cell.length_c   1.000
_cell.angle_alpha   90.00
_cell.angle_beta   90.00
_cell.angle_gamma   90.00
#
_symmetry.space_group_name_H-M   'P 1'
#
loop_
_entity.id
_entity.type
_entity.pdbx_description
1 polymer ?
#
loop_
_entity_poly.entity_id
_entity_poly.type
_entity_poly.pdbx_seq_one_letter_code
_entity_poly.pdbx_strand_id
1 'polypeptide(L)'
;MQYITGDSPLEVLRLSVRSFNALKKFGVKNVGQLFAIPIEKLFDIPNLGKKSVAEIQEVLKDIKEGKNGILFVADGDELQEQQEPKKEQVNDVNLFYDRTGILREDIPIKDLDFSVRAFNCLRNSGICFASEILELSVEDLFAIKNMGKKTVQEILDKREDLNFRAAVPDNNGKGERLIAHKITAVFINEIRTRINANPAVLRKVLKQPIENYVSKHSKEQGKTVQDFLCDPLLIKLLYSQDLLRKIVKNHIILELQKETFGMSYAALESKLPEHLKETNIFRDLLHEIYIQGEIIFTESGVERKYPTVLDYALSISDERGRAILVGRLYGEALEKLGRKFGISRERVRQIERKLLKKRPRLMEDKYAEVFQKYHFKKEDFMATFEEPEITFNYLNLAYSKGKAPIEELMSDSYFPISFRKGAEKVLFKDYITIKGERVKLTKSGITYYVLKTFVKDETSFEDFVSIYKSFLREHNLDSNEKLRFDEQTLQNQLADADYVLWKRKKRLRYYDISEYDFSELLQALAFEQYSNVEYSTLKFFRDFPQVMRLYDIRNEYELHNLLKKLYRKIKNGCISFKRMPTIEFGEANRDMQVLDLLLKHAPVSIDDLAKAYEQEYGVRAETVKANYLRNFDKYYFNGMYSIEVEPLPAHESQRLKAILTGDFYSITDIKEVYCREFPDSSSDLINPFSIKMLGFRVYSSYAIKNSYNTATEYFRKVLTEQDKFDLRKFPKAMTQLVTFTTELMELRNQYEIIEYSPSQHVNIRSLEKRGITKDHLRDYCNAVFSAAERDSYFTVHSLRKKGFSHLLDDLGFEEWFYGSILSQDSRFSYQRAGKNRIFLKGGRQVLLKDFIYMIVRLRQSINLTSLLQLIEDDYGVTIPRHKVMAVIRSSSMYYNEVTEKVYADYYTYSRESLKGPFFQQLQFWGRKN
;
A
#
# COMPACT_ATOMS: atom_id res chain seq x y z
N MET A 1 -3.36 -22.69 -41.11
CA MET A 1 -2.86 -23.07 -42.44
C MET A 1 -4.06 -23.28 -43.35
N GLN A 2 -4.01 -22.76 -44.58
CA GLN A 2 -5.04 -22.97 -45.58
C GLN A 2 -4.53 -24.02 -46.58
N TYR A 3 -5.19 -25.17 -46.65
CA TYR A 3 -4.85 -26.25 -47.58
C TYR A 3 -5.47 -25.97 -48.94
N ILE A 4 -4.67 -26.02 -50.00
CA ILE A 4 -5.11 -25.75 -51.38
C ILE A 4 -4.84 -26.99 -52.22
N THR A 5 -5.87 -27.49 -52.91
CA THR A 5 -5.81 -28.61 -53.86
C THR A 5 -5.93 -28.08 -55.29
N GLY A 6 -5.69 -28.92 -56.30
CA GLY A 6 -5.93 -28.56 -57.71
C GLY A 6 -7.36 -28.05 -57.96
N ASP A 7 -8.34 -28.62 -57.26
CA ASP A 7 -9.75 -28.23 -57.36
C ASP A 7 -10.14 -26.96 -56.58
N SER A 8 -9.21 -26.34 -55.83
CA SER A 8 -9.55 -25.14 -55.06
C SER A 8 -9.96 -23.98 -55.97
N PRO A 9 -10.99 -23.20 -55.62
CA PRO A 9 -11.41 -22.04 -56.39
C PRO A 9 -10.38 -20.89 -56.31
N LEU A 10 -10.27 -20.09 -57.37
CA LEU A 10 -9.25 -19.03 -57.47
C LEU A 10 -9.35 -17.95 -56.39
N GLU A 11 -10.54 -17.76 -55.82
CA GLU A 11 -10.83 -16.80 -54.74
C GLU A 11 -9.95 -17.05 -53.50
N VAL A 12 -9.50 -18.29 -53.31
CA VAL A 12 -8.61 -18.69 -52.21
C VAL A 12 -7.22 -18.05 -52.32
N LEU A 13 -6.78 -17.70 -53.53
CA LEU A 13 -5.44 -17.16 -53.81
C LEU A 13 -5.27 -15.68 -53.44
N ARG A 14 -6.35 -14.99 -53.05
CA ARG A 14 -6.35 -13.55 -52.67
C ARG A 14 -5.62 -12.64 -53.67
N LEU A 15 -5.69 -12.98 -54.96
CA LEU A 15 -5.14 -12.17 -56.05
C LEU A 15 -5.81 -10.78 -56.10
N SER A 16 -5.10 -9.79 -56.61
CA SER A 16 -5.69 -8.48 -56.90
C SER A 16 -6.92 -8.61 -57.80
N VAL A 17 -7.89 -7.71 -57.62
CA VAL A 17 -9.15 -7.70 -58.37
C VAL A 17 -8.91 -7.75 -59.89
N ARG A 18 -7.84 -7.10 -60.36
CA ARG A 18 -7.45 -7.11 -61.78
C ARG A 18 -6.98 -8.49 -62.23
N SER A 19 -6.06 -9.12 -61.49
CA SER A 19 -5.51 -10.44 -61.81
C SER A 19 -6.58 -11.53 -61.71
N PHE A 20 -7.41 -11.48 -60.67
CA PHE A 20 -8.54 -12.38 -60.48
C PHE A 20 -9.58 -12.29 -61.60
N ASN A 21 -10.03 -11.07 -61.95
CA ASN A 21 -11.03 -10.89 -63.00
C ASN A 21 -10.50 -11.25 -64.40
N ALA A 22 -9.22 -11.00 -64.68
CA ALA A 22 -8.59 -11.38 -65.95
C ALA A 22 -8.56 -12.91 -66.11
N LEU A 23 -8.13 -13.65 -65.08
CA LEU A 23 -8.11 -15.12 -65.08
C LEU A 23 -9.52 -15.72 -65.20
N LYS A 24 -10.49 -15.16 -64.47
CA LYS A 24 -11.88 -15.61 -64.52
C LYS A 24 -12.52 -15.40 -65.90
N LYS A 25 -12.25 -14.25 -66.55
CA LYS A 25 -12.75 -13.95 -67.90
C LYS A 25 -12.07 -14.80 -68.98
N PHE A 26 -10.84 -15.26 -68.73
CA PHE A 26 -10.12 -16.21 -69.57
C PHE A 26 -10.59 -17.68 -69.39
N GLY A 27 -11.48 -17.94 -68.44
CA GLY A 27 -12.09 -19.26 -68.22
C GLY A 27 -11.35 -20.16 -67.22
N VAL A 28 -10.38 -19.62 -66.47
CA VAL A 28 -9.71 -20.35 -65.38
C VAL A 28 -10.63 -20.38 -64.16
N LYS A 29 -11.00 -21.58 -63.69
CA LYS A 29 -11.98 -21.78 -62.62
C LYS A 29 -11.37 -22.24 -61.30
N ASN A 30 -10.23 -22.92 -61.34
CA ASN A 30 -9.56 -23.47 -60.16
C ASN A 30 -8.04 -23.31 -60.22
N VAL A 31 -7.38 -23.58 -59.10
CA VAL A 31 -5.92 -23.45 -58.94
C VAL A 31 -5.15 -24.42 -59.84
N GLY A 32 -5.67 -25.63 -60.06
CA GLY A 32 -5.08 -26.63 -60.96
C GLY A 32 -5.03 -26.16 -62.42
N GLN A 33 -6.11 -25.55 -62.91
CA GLN A 33 -6.14 -24.94 -64.24
C GLN A 33 -5.17 -23.76 -64.36
N LEU A 34 -4.94 -23.02 -63.28
CA LEU A 34 -3.93 -21.95 -63.26
C LEU A 34 -2.51 -22.51 -63.31
N PHE A 35 -2.23 -23.62 -62.61
CA PHE A 35 -0.93 -24.31 -62.67
C PHE A 35 -0.63 -24.95 -64.04
N ALA A 36 -1.67 -25.33 -64.79
CA ALA A 36 -1.54 -25.92 -66.12
C ALA A 36 -1.19 -24.90 -67.22
N ILE A 37 -1.29 -23.59 -66.95
CA ILE A 37 -0.93 -22.54 -67.91
C ILE A 37 0.58 -22.28 -67.81
N PRO A 38 1.35 -22.50 -68.90
CA PRO A 38 2.77 -22.12 -68.93
C PRO A 38 2.94 -20.63 -68.64
N ILE A 39 3.98 -20.28 -67.88
CA ILE A 39 4.20 -18.93 -67.37
C ILE A 39 4.32 -17.92 -68.53
N GLU A 40 4.88 -18.34 -69.66
CA GLU A 40 5.06 -17.54 -70.87
C GLU A 40 3.72 -17.15 -71.49
N LYS A 41 2.71 -18.03 -71.40
CA LYS A 41 1.37 -17.81 -71.92
C LYS A 41 0.48 -16.93 -71.03
N LEU A 42 0.93 -16.58 -69.81
CA LEU A 42 0.22 -15.63 -68.95
C LEU A 42 0.23 -14.21 -69.53
N PHE A 43 1.23 -13.88 -70.36
CA PHE A 43 1.31 -12.58 -71.05
C PHE A 43 0.30 -12.44 -72.20
N ASP A 44 -0.22 -13.56 -72.71
CA ASP A 44 -1.20 -13.59 -73.80
C ASP A 44 -2.65 -13.43 -73.29
N ILE A 45 -2.85 -13.45 -71.96
CA ILE A 45 -4.18 -13.28 -71.36
C ILE A 45 -4.60 -11.80 -71.42
N PRO A 46 -5.73 -11.46 -72.08
CA PRO A 46 -6.19 -10.08 -72.19
C PRO A 46 -6.38 -9.41 -70.82
N ASN A 47 -5.89 -8.18 -70.67
CA ASN A 47 -5.92 -7.35 -69.45
C ASN A 47 -4.96 -7.73 -68.32
N LEU A 48 -4.05 -8.68 -68.57
CA LEU A 48 -3.01 -9.09 -67.62
C LEU A 48 -1.70 -8.34 -67.92
N GLY A 49 -1.33 -7.38 -67.06
CA GLY A 49 -0.12 -6.56 -67.22
C GLY A 49 1.10 -7.17 -66.51
N LYS A 50 2.31 -6.66 -66.77
CA LYS A 50 3.58 -7.14 -66.16
C LYS A 50 3.52 -7.31 -64.63
N LYS A 51 2.84 -6.41 -63.90
CA LYS A 51 2.66 -6.50 -62.44
C LYS A 51 1.70 -7.61 -62.02
N SER A 52 0.65 -7.87 -62.80
CA SER A 52 -0.31 -8.96 -62.55
C SER A 52 0.31 -10.33 -62.81
N VAL A 53 1.16 -10.44 -63.85
CA VAL A 53 1.92 -11.68 -64.11
C VAL A 53 2.88 -11.96 -62.95
N ALA A 54 3.63 -10.94 -62.49
CA ALA A 54 4.56 -11.08 -61.37
C ALA A 54 3.84 -11.49 -60.07
N GLU A 55 2.68 -10.89 -59.78
CA GLU A 55 1.82 -11.27 -58.65
C GLU A 55 1.38 -12.74 -58.74
N ILE A 56 0.91 -13.19 -59.91
CA ILE A 56 0.48 -14.58 -60.12
C ILE A 56 1.67 -15.55 -59.99
N GLN A 57 2.83 -15.20 -60.55
CA GLN A 57 4.06 -16.00 -60.43
C GLN A 57 4.53 -16.14 -58.98
N GLU A 58 4.50 -15.05 -58.20
CA GLU A 58 4.88 -15.04 -56.79
C GLU A 58 3.93 -15.91 -55.96
N VAL A 59 2.62 -15.79 -56.19
CA VAL A 59 1.61 -16.62 -55.52
C VAL A 59 1.76 -18.11 -55.90
N LEU A 60 1.97 -18.44 -57.18
CA LEU A 60 2.21 -19.83 -57.60
C LEU A 60 3.52 -20.41 -57.02
N LYS A 61 4.54 -19.57 -56.86
CA LYS A 61 5.80 -19.94 -56.20
C LYS A 61 5.60 -20.18 -54.71
N ASP A 62 4.90 -19.30 -54.01
CA ASP A 62 4.58 -19.45 -52.58
C ASP A 62 3.77 -20.72 -52.30
N ILE A 63 2.85 -21.08 -53.21
CA ILE A 63 2.04 -22.31 -53.14
C ILE A 63 2.92 -23.55 -53.34
N LYS A 64 3.85 -23.54 -54.31
CA LYS A 64 4.81 -24.63 -54.55
C LYS A 64 5.81 -24.81 -53.40
N GLU A 65 6.26 -23.71 -52.80
CA GLU A 65 7.28 -23.71 -51.73
C GLU A 65 6.70 -23.81 -50.31
N GLY A 66 5.37 -23.79 -50.16
CA GLY A 66 4.70 -23.93 -48.86
C GLY A 66 4.88 -22.72 -47.91
N LYS A 67 5.01 -21.52 -48.47
CA LYS A 67 5.21 -20.27 -47.72
C LYS A 67 3.87 -19.57 -47.41
N ASN A 68 3.88 -18.59 -46.50
CA ASN A 68 2.69 -17.80 -46.11
C ASN A 68 1.49 -18.60 -45.55
N GLY A 69 1.74 -19.79 -44.98
CA GLY A 69 0.70 -20.59 -44.33
C GLY A 69 -0.24 -21.32 -45.29
N ILE A 70 0.17 -21.48 -46.55
CA ILE A 70 -0.51 -22.22 -47.63
C ILE A 70 0.28 -23.49 -47.93
N LEU A 71 -0.39 -24.63 -48.09
CA LEU A 71 0.24 -25.90 -48.48
C LEU A 71 -0.51 -26.50 -49.68
N PHE A 72 0.19 -26.71 -50.80
CA PHE A 72 -0.36 -27.39 -51.97
C PHE A 72 -0.33 -28.90 -51.76
N VAL A 73 -1.46 -29.57 -52.00
CA VAL A 73 -1.53 -31.02 -52.03
C VAL A 73 -1.79 -31.41 -53.48
N ALA A 74 -0.76 -31.95 -54.14
CA ALA A 74 -0.89 -32.43 -55.52
C ALA A 74 -1.74 -33.70 -55.54
N ASP A 75 -2.74 -33.73 -56.42
CA ASP A 75 -3.49 -34.96 -56.74
C ASP A 75 -2.67 -35.77 -57.75
N GLY A 76 -2.14 -36.92 -57.31
CA GLY A 76 -1.59 -37.98 -58.15
C GLY A 76 -0.25 -37.70 -58.83
N ASP A 77 0.84 -38.20 -58.24
CA ASP A 77 1.98 -38.70 -59.00
C ASP A 77 2.04 -40.22 -58.78
N GLU A 78 1.79 -40.94 -59.86
CA GLU A 78 1.86 -42.40 -59.97
C GLU A 78 3.32 -42.87 -59.84
N LEU A 79 3.54 -43.84 -58.96
CA LEU A 79 4.78 -44.64 -58.94
C LEU A 79 4.74 -45.62 -60.11
N GLN A 80 5.84 -45.63 -60.86
CA GLN A 80 6.11 -46.51 -61.99
C GLN A 80 5.92 -48.00 -61.62
N GLU A 81 5.26 -48.72 -62.53
CA GLU A 81 5.10 -50.17 -62.53
C GLU A 81 6.47 -50.89 -62.49
N GLN A 82 6.68 -51.69 -61.45
CA GLN A 82 7.56 -52.85 -61.50
C GLN A 82 6.76 -54.09 -61.10
N GLN A 83 6.45 -54.88 -62.14
CA GLN A 83 6.28 -56.33 -62.19
C GLN A 83 5.68 -57.04 -60.96
N GLU A 84 4.46 -57.52 -61.14
CA GLU A 84 3.80 -58.54 -60.32
C GLU A 84 4.71 -59.78 -60.10
N PRO A 85 4.92 -60.22 -58.85
CA PRO A 85 5.01 -61.64 -58.56
C PRO A 85 3.59 -62.19 -58.48
N LYS A 86 3.29 -63.05 -59.46
CA LYS A 86 2.29 -64.12 -59.50
C LYS A 86 1.33 -64.24 -58.31
N LYS A 87 0.04 -64.14 -58.66
CA LYS A 87 -1.14 -64.65 -57.97
C LYS A 87 -0.87 -65.86 -57.07
N GLU A 88 -1.01 -65.65 -55.76
CA GLU A 88 -1.59 -66.65 -54.86
C GLU A 88 -2.87 -66.03 -54.28
N GLN A 89 -4.00 -66.68 -54.56
CA GLN A 89 -5.29 -66.33 -53.98
C GLN A 89 -5.27 -66.66 -52.49
N VAL A 90 -5.38 -65.63 -51.64
CA VAL A 90 -5.84 -65.80 -50.25
C VAL A 90 -6.93 -64.76 -50.01
N ASN A 91 -8.16 -65.23 -49.74
CA ASN A 91 -9.29 -64.40 -49.37
C ASN A 91 -9.00 -63.67 -48.05
N ASP A 92 -8.67 -62.38 -48.11
CA ASP A 92 -8.35 -61.56 -46.94
C ASP A 92 -9.63 -60.99 -46.33
N VAL A 93 -10.18 -61.68 -45.33
CA VAL A 93 -11.39 -61.24 -44.60
C VAL A 93 -10.98 -60.32 -43.46
N ASN A 94 -11.45 -59.07 -43.46
CA ASN A 94 -11.25 -58.12 -42.36
C ASN A 94 -12.12 -58.55 -41.16
N LEU A 95 -11.64 -58.40 -39.91
CA LEU A 95 -12.33 -58.91 -38.71
C LEU A 95 -12.49 -57.81 -37.66
N PHE A 96 -13.59 -57.79 -36.91
CA PHE A 96 -13.83 -56.87 -35.79
C PHE A 96 -14.56 -57.56 -34.64
N TYR A 97 -14.51 -57.02 -33.43
CA TYR A 97 -15.35 -57.50 -32.32
C TYR A 97 -16.66 -56.70 -32.30
N ASP A 98 -17.79 -57.40 -32.31
CA ASP A 98 -19.08 -56.74 -32.17
C ASP A 98 -19.30 -56.22 -30.73
N ARG A 99 -20.41 -55.49 -30.51
CA ARG A 99 -20.78 -54.93 -29.19
C ARG A 99 -20.99 -55.99 -28.11
N THR A 100 -21.10 -57.27 -28.48
CA THR A 100 -21.25 -58.41 -27.56
C THR A 100 -19.91 -59.10 -27.27
N GLY A 101 -18.81 -58.64 -27.86
CA GLY A 101 -17.46 -59.17 -27.65
C GLY A 101 -17.14 -60.40 -28.51
N ILE A 102 -17.93 -60.69 -29.55
CA ILE A 102 -17.71 -61.83 -30.46
C ILE A 102 -16.96 -61.35 -31.71
N LEU A 103 -15.95 -62.12 -32.14
CA LEU A 103 -15.18 -61.83 -33.35
C LEU A 103 -16.05 -62.09 -34.60
N ARG A 104 -16.14 -61.11 -35.47
CA ARG A 104 -16.96 -61.10 -36.68
C ARG A 104 -16.14 -60.76 -37.92
N GLU A 105 -16.55 -61.31 -39.06
CA GLU A 105 -16.06 -60.91 -40.38
C GLU A 105 -16.69 -59.58 -40.78
N ASP A 106 -15.85 -58.60 -41.08
CA ASP A 106 -16.22 -57.25 -41.47
C ASP A 106 -16.45 -57.16 -42.99
N ILE A 107 -17.35 -56.26 -43.39
CA ILE A 107 -17.83 -56.13 -44.75
C ILE A 107 -17.24 -54.83 -45.35
N PRO A 108 -16.46 -54.89 -46.44
CA PRO A 108 -15.99 -53.69 -47.12
C PRO A 108 -17.15 -52.79 -47.57
N ILE A 109 -17.00 -51.47 -47.48
CA ILE A 109 -18.09 -50.54 -47.87
C ILE A 109 -18.47 -50.63 -49.35
N LYS A 110 -17.57 -51.16 -50.20
CA LYS A 110 -17.85 -51.43 -51.62
C LYS A 110 -18.89 -52.54 -51.81
N ASP A 111 -19.05 -53.41 -50.82
CA ASP A 111 -19.94 -54.58 -50.86
C ASP A 111 -21.28 -54.28 -50.15
N LEU A 112 -21.50 -53.02 -49.70
CA LEU A 112 -22.70 -52.59 -48.98
C LEU A 112 -23.75 -51.89 -49.88
N ASP A 113 -23.54 -51.88 -51.20
CA ASP A 113 -24.43 -51.27 -52.21
C ASP A 113 -24.86 -49.84 -51.87
N PHE A 114 -23.92 -49.02 -51.40
CA PHE A 114 -24.16 -47.59 -51.18
C PHE A 114 -24.26 -46.82 -52.50
N SER A 115 -25.03 -45.73 -52.49
CA SER A 115 -25.01 -44.76 -53.59
C SER A 115 -23.59 -44.25 -53.82
N VAL A 116 -23.25 -43.92 -55.08
CA VAL A 116 -21.93 -43.39 -55.46
C VAL A 116 -21.51 -42.22 -54.56
N ARG A 117 -22.49 -41.41 -54.12
CA ARG A 117 -22.26 -40.31 -53.18
C ARG A 117 -21.93 -40.80 -51.77
N ALA A 118 -22.71 -41.72 -51.19
CA ALA A 118 -22.44 -42.30 -49.87
C ALA A 118 -21.08 -43.01 -49.86
N PHE A 119 -20.82 -43.86 -50.85
CA PHE A 119 -19.56 -44.56 -51.02
C PHE A 119 -18.36 -43.61 -51.11
N ASN A 120 -18.43 -42.57 -51.95
CA ASN A 120 -17.35 -41.61 -52.09
C ASN A 120 -17.16 -40.74 -50.83
N CYS A 121 -18.23 -40.36 -50.11
CA CYS A 121 -18.11 -39.61 -48.86
C CYS A 121 -17.42 -40.44 -47.77
N LEU A 122 -17.80 -41.71 -47.62
CA LEU A 122 -17.20 -42.63 -46.67
C LEU A 122 -15.73 -42.91 -47.03
N ARG A 123 -15.46 -43.27 -48.29
CA ARG A 123 -14.11 -43.58 -48.79
C ARG A 123 -13.16 -42.39 -48.68
N ASN A 124 -13.60 -41.19 -49.05
CA ASN A 124 -12.77 -39.98 -48.96
C ASN A 124 -12.54 -39.53 -47.51
N SER A 125 -13.35 -40.01 -46.57
CA SER A 125 -13.15 -39.83 -45.12
C SER A 125 -12.29 -40.93 -44.51
N GLY A 126 -11.80 -41.87 -45.33
CA GLY A 126 -10.97 -43.00 -44.91
C GLY A 126 -11.73 -44.12 -44.21
N ILE A 127 -13.06 -44.18 -44.39
CA ILE A 127 -13.91 -45.27 -43.90
C ILE A 127 -13.99 -46.31 -45.01
N CYS A 128 -13.56 -47.53 -44.72
CA CYS A 128 -13.39 -48.59 -45.72
C CYS A 128 -14.22 -49.84 -45.39
N PHE A 129 -14.71 -49.99 -44.15
CA PHE A 129 -15.48 -51.15 -43.72
C PHE A 129 -16.76 -50.80 -42.95
N ALA A 130 -17.67 -51.76 -42.89
CA ALA A 130 -18.98 -51.66 -42.25
C ALA A 130 -18.88 -51.47 -40.72
N SER A 131 -17.91 -52.10 -40.05
CA SER A 131 -17.68 -51.93 -38.61
C SER A 131 -17.37 -50.48 -38.23
N GLU A 132 -16.58 -49.78 -39.05
CA GLU A 132 -16.22 -48.38 -38.84
C GLU A 132 -17.44 -47.45 -38.94
N ILE A 133 -18.45 -47.81 -39.74
CA ILE A 133 -19.73 -47.09 -39.83
C ILE A 133 -20.57 -47.29 -38.57
N LEU A 134 -20.50 -48.48 -37.94
CA LEU A 134 -21.25 -48.78 -36.72
C LEU A 134 -20.78 -48.01 -35.49
N GLU A 135 -19.53 -47.54 -35.49
CA GLU A 135 -18.92 -46.75 -34.41
C GLU A 135 -19.20 -45.25 -34.51
N LEU A 136 -19.67 -44.77 -35.67
CA LEU A 136 -19.99 -43.35 -35.87
C LEU A 136 -21.35 -42.99 -35.28
N SER A 137 -21.38 -41.87 -34.56
CA SER A 137 -22.63 -41.23 -34.15
C SER A 137 -23.34 -40.56 -35.35
N VAL A 138 -24.60 -40.20 -35.17
CA VAL A 138 -25.35 -39.47 -36.20
C VAL A 138 -24.69 -38.11 -36.44
N GLU A 139 -24.20 -37.45 -35.40
CA GLU A 139 -23.48 -36.19 -35.46
C GLU A 139 -22.16 -36.32 -36.26
N ASP A 140 -21.42 -37.42 -36.08
CA ASP A 140 -20.17 -37.66 -36.82
C ASP A 140 -20.40 -37.86 -38.32
N LEU A 141 -21.49 -38.53 -38.70
CA LEU A 141 -21.89 -38.68 -40.11
C LEU A 141 -22.22 -37.33 -40.74
N PHE A 142 -22.89 -36.43 -40.01
CA PHE A 142 -23.15 -35.06 -40.48
C PHE A 142 -21.88 -34.18 -40.56
N ALA A 143 -20.84 -34.49 -39.79
CA ALA A 143 -19.57 -33.78 -39.82
C ALA A 143 -18.72 -34.12 -41.06
N ILE A 144 -19.04 -35.20 -41.79
CA ILE A 144 -18.34 -35.59 -43.00
C ILE A 144 -18.69 -34.64 -44.15
N LYS A 145 -17.65 -34.04 -44.74
CA LYS A 145 -17.78 -33.06 -45.83
C LYS A 145 -18.56 -33.65 -47.01
N ASN A 146 -19.58 -32.93 -47.48
CA ASN A 146 -20.48 -33.31 -48.58
C ASN A 146 -21.51 -34.41 -48.28
N MET A 147 -21.64 -34.89 -47.03
CA MET A 147 -22.77 -35.71 -46.60
C MET A 147 -24.04 -34.87 -46.41
N GLY A 148 -25.11 -35.22 -47.11
CA GLY A 148 -26.43 -34.60 -46.95
C GLY A 148 -27.36 -35.47 -46.11
N LYS A 149 -28.46 -34.89 -45.60
CA LYS A 149 -29.45 -35.58 -44.76
C LYS A 149 -29.95 -36.92 -45.35
N LYS A 150 -30.16 -36.99 -46.67
CA LYS A 150 -30.55 -38.22 -47.36
C LYS A 150 -29.44 -39.29 -47.39
N THR A 151 -28.19 -38.90 -47.54
CA THR A 151 -27.02 -39.79 -47.53
C THR A 151 -26.76 -40.33 -46.12
N VAL A 152 -26.95 -39.49 -45.09
CA VAL A 152 -26.87 -39.95 -43.69
C VAL A 152 -27.98 -40.95 -43.41
N GLN A 153 -29.22 -40.68 -43.83
CA GLN A 153 -30.32 -41.63 -43.65
C GLN A 153 -30.06 -42.95 -44.37
N GLU A 154 -29.58 -42.92 -45.61
CA GLU A 154 -29.18 -44.12 -46.36
C GLU A 154 -28.13 -44.96 -45.61
N ILE A 155 -27.15 -44.31 -44.97
CA ILE A 155 -26.15 -44.99 -44.16
C ILE A 155 -26.77 -45.58 -42.88
N LEU A 156 -27.68 -44.86 -42.22
CA LEU A 156 -28.38 -45.33 -41.02
C LEU A 156 -29.30 -46.52 -41.31
N ASP A 157 -30.09 -46.45 -42.39
CA ASP A 157 -30.98 -47.54 -42.80
C ASP A 157 -30.16 -48.79 -43.12
N LYS A 158 -29.05 -48.63 -43.86
CA LYS A 158 -28.13 -49.74 -44.14
C LYS A 158 -27.50 -50.32 -42.89
N ARG A 159 -27.27 -49.53 -41.83
CA ARG A 159 -26.73 -50.06 -40.55
C ARG A 159 -27.68 -51.05 -39.88
N GLU A 160 -28.98 -50.84 -40.00
CA GLU A 160 -29.98 -51.74 -39.41
C GLU A 160 -30.02 -53.10 -40.12
N ASP A 161 -29.66 -53.13 -41.41
CA ASP A 161 -29.64 -54.34 -42.24
C ASP A 161 -28.32 -55.13 -42.21
N LEU A 162 -27.29 -54.66 -41.48
CA LEU A 162 -25.98 -55.31 -41.43
C LEU A 162 -25.97 -56.54 -40.52
N ASN A 163 -25.79 -57.72 -41.12
CA ASN A 163 -25.55 -58.98 -40.42
C ASN A 163 -24.13 -59.50 -40.66
N PHE A 164 -23.36 -59.67 -39.58
CA PHE A 164 -21.96 -60.09 -39.65
C PHE A 164 -21.78 -61.57 -39.27
N ARG A 165 -20.96 -62.28 -40.06
CA ARG A 165 -20.62 -63.69 -39.81
C ARG A 165 -19.68 -63.80 -38.62
N ALA A 166 -19.84 -64.83 -37.79
CA ALA A 166 -18.89 -65.13 -36.70
C ALA A 166 -17.60 -65.68 -37.30
N ALA A 167 -16.45 -65.13 -36.88
CA ALA A 167 -15.13 -65.55 -37.33
C ALA A 167 -14.45 -66.43 -36.29
N VAL A 168 -13.79 -67.49 -36.74
CA VAL A 168 -12.93 -68.33 -35.90
C VAL A 168 -11.59 -67.62 -35.69
N PRO A 169 -11.06 -67.49 -34.46
CA PRO A 169 -9.79 -66.80 -34.24
C PRO A 169 -8.63 -67.64 -34.80
N ASP A 170 -7.89 -67.09 -35.77
CA ASP A 170 -6.67 -67.68 -36.31
C ASP A 170 -5.45 -66.76 -36.10
N ASN A 171 -4.28 -67.37 -35.91
CA ASN A 171 -3.04 -66.85 -35.30
C ASN A 171 -2.22 -65.82 -36.12
N ASN A 172 -2.84 -65.03 -37.01
CA ASN A 172 -2.12 -64.17 -37.98
C ASN A 172 -2.03 -62.67 -37.61
N GLY A 173 -1.95 -62.30 -36.32
CA GLY A 173 -1.67 -60.90 -35.91
C GLY A 173 -2.80 -59.87 -36.12
N LYS A 174 -4.02 -60.31 -36.47
CA LYS A 174 -5.19 -59.43 -36.70
C LYS A 174 -5.60 -58.63 -35.45
N GLY A 175 -5.36 -59.15 -34.25
CA GLY A 175 -5.63 -58.45 -32.98
C GLY A 175 -4.72 -57.24 -32.72
N GLU A 176 -3.47 -57.27 -33.21
CA GLU A 176 -2.47 -56.22 -32.99
C GLU A 176 -2.81 -54.94 -33.76
N ARG A 177 -3.32 -55.09 -34.98
CA ARG A 177 -3.79 -53.96 -35.81
C ARG A 177 -4.98 -53.23 -35.16
N LEU A 178 -5.91 -53.97 -34.56
CA LEU A 178 -7.05 -53.38 -33.85
C LEU A 178 -6.61 -52.64 -32.59
N ILE A 179 -5.66 -53.19 -31.83
CA ILE A 179 -5.05 -52.54 -30.67
C ILE A 179 -4.33 -51.24 -31.09
N ALA A 180 -3.53 -51.29 -32.16
CA ALA A 180 -2.85 -50.11 -32.71
C ALA A 180 -3.83 -49.03 -33.18
N HIS A 181 -4.95 -49.42 -33.81
CA HIS A 181 -5.99 -48.47 -34.22
C HIS A 181 -6.61 -47.75 -33.02
N LYS A 182 -6.96 -48.49 -31.96
CA LYS A 182 -7.50 -47.93 -30.71
C LYS A 182 -6.52 -46.98 -30.04
N ILE A 183 -5.25 -47.36 -29.91
CA ILE A 183 -4.19 -46.51 -29.35
C ILE A 183 -4.02 -45.23 -30.18
N THR A 184 -4.00 -45.35 -31.52
CA THR A 184 -3.91 -44.21 -32.44
C THR A 184 -5.09 -43.25 -32.26
N ALA A 185 -6.31 -43.76 -32.14
CA ALA A 185 -7.51 -42.95 -31.92
C ALA A 185 -7.46 -42.20 -30.57
N VAL A 186 -6.99 -42.86 -29.50
CA VAL A 186 -6.88 -42.24 -28.17
C VAL A 186 -5.85 -41.10 -28.18
N PHE A 187 -4.64 -41.32 -28.72
CA PHE A 187 -3.64 -40.25 -28.82
C PHE A 187 -4.11 -39.07 -29.67
N ILE A 188 -4.79 -39.32 -30.80
CA ILE A 188 -5.35 -38.25 -31.63
C ILE A 188 -6.36 -37.43 -30.83
N ASN A 189 -7.29 -38.09 -30.14
CA ASN A 189 -8.33 -37.40 -29.38
C ASN A 189 -7.73 -36.59 -28.23
N GLU A 190 -6.79 -37.18 -27.48
CA GLU A 190 -6.10 -36.51 -26.38
C GLU A 190 -5.33 -35.28 -26.87
N ILE A 191 -4.50 -35.43 -27.91
CA ILE A 191 -3.75 -34.30 -28.51
C ILE A 191 -4.72 -33.22 -28.97
N ARG A 192 -5.83 -33.57 -29.62
CA ARG A 192 -6.83 -32.61 -30.11
C ARG A 192 -7.52 -31.83 -28.99
N THR A 193 -7.70 -32.44 -27.81
CA THR A 193 -8.33 -31.74 -26.68
C THR A 193 -7.47 -30.58 -26.15
N ARG A 194 -6.14 -30.65 -26.34
CA ARG A 194 -5.18 -29.65 -25.86
C ARG A 194 -4.58 -28.79 -26.97
N ILE A 195 -4.41 -29.34 -28.16
CA ILE A 195 -3.73 -28.74 -29.31
C ILE A 195 -4.68 -28.69 -30.52
N ASN A 196 -4.81 -27.50 -31.12
CA ASN A 196 -5.63 -27.31 -32.32
C ASN A 196 -4.93 -27.84 -33.59
N ALA A 197 -4.93 -29.17 -33.77
CA ALA A 197 -4.33 -29.87 -34.90
C ALA A 197 -5.35 -30.67 -35.71
N ASN A 198 -5.14 -30.79 -37.02
CA ASN A 198 -6.02 -31.54 -37.92
C ASN A 198 -5.93 -33.06 -37.65
N PRO A 199 -7.04 -33.76 -37.34
CA PRO A 199 -7.05 -35.20 -37.05
C PRO A 199 -6.47 -36.06 -38.18
N ALA A 200 -6.67 -35.68 -39.45
CA ALA A 200 -6.13 -36.42 -40.59
C ALA A 200 -4.60 -36.34 -40.64
N VAL A 201 -4.02 -35.19 -40.26
CA VAL A 201 -2.56 -35.00 -40.18
C VAL A 201 -1.99 -35.80 -39.02
N LEU A 202 -2.63 -35.75 -37.84
CA LEU A 202 -2.21 -36.56 -36.69
C LEU A 202 -2.28 -38.06 -37.00
N ARG A 203 -3.37 -38.53 -37.65
CA ARG A 203 -3.51 -39.93 -38.06
C ARG A 203 -2.40 -40.35 -39.02
N LYS A 204 -2.01 -39.49 -39.98
CA LYS A 204 -0.89 -39.77 -40.89
C LYS A 204 0.45 -39.92 -40.17
N VAL A 205 0.69 -39.10 -39.14
CA VAL A 205 1.97 -39.09 -38.40
C VAL A 205 2.04 -40.21 -37.35
N LEU A 206 0.93 -40.53 -36.70
CA LEU A 206 0.90 -41.46 -35.56
C LEU A 206 0.66 -42.92 -35.95
N LYS A 207 -0.12 -43.18 -37.02
CA LYS A 207 -0.58 -44.54 -37.38
C LYS A 207 0.57 -45.53 -37.57
N GLN A 208 1.51 -45.23 -38.48
CA GLN A 208 2.62 -46.13 -38.83
C GLN A 208 3.59 -46.40 -37.66
N PRO A 209 4.05 -45.38 -36.89
CA PRO A 209 4.86 -45.63 -35.70
C PRO A 209 4.18 -46.52 -34.66
N ILE A 210 2.87 -46.32 -34.41
CA ILE A 210 2.11 -47.10 -33.43
C ILE A 210 1.93 -48.54 -33.91
N GLU A 211 1.54 -48.75 -35.18
CA GLU A 211 1.38 -50.08 -35.78
C GLU A 211 2.69 -50.88 -35.68
N ASN A 212 3.83 -50.26 -36.01
CA ASN A 212 5.15 -50.89 -35.94
C ASN A 212 5.58 -51.20 -34.50
N TYR A 213 5.25 -50.34 -33.54
CA TYR A 213 5.58 -50.56 -32.13
C TYR A 213 4.74 -51.69 -31.53
N VAL A 214 3.42 -51.64 -31.72
CA VAL A 214 2.49 -52.65 -31.22
C VAL A 214 2.84 -54.03 -31.79
N SER A 215 3.13 -54.14 -33.09
CA SER A 215 3.49 -55.42 -33.72
C SER A 215 4.80 -56.03 -33.20
N LYS A 216 5.70 -55.21 -32.63
CA LYS A 216 6.97 -55.68 -32.04
C LYS A 216 6.85 -56.06 -30.57
N HIS A 217 5.93 -55.44 -29.84
CA HIS A 217 5.82 -55.53 -28.38
C HIS A 217 4.53 -56.24 -27.91
N SER A 218 3.68 -56.69 -28.83
CA SER A 218 2.46 -57.47 -28.57
C SER A 218 2.71 -58.93 -28.14
N LYS A 219 3.88 -59.49 -28.46
CA LYS A 219 4.25 -60.89 -28.15
C LYS A 219 4.62 -61.11 -26.68
N GLU A 220 4.78 -60.04 -25.92
CA GLU A 220 4.91 -60.08 -24.45
C GLU A 220 3.49 -60.27 -23.86
N GLN A 221 3.19 -61.46 -23.33
CA GLN A 221 1.85 -61.80 -22.84
C GLN A 221 1.32 -60.74 -21.84
N GLY A 222 0.11 -60.22 -22.11
CA GLY A 222 -0.70 -59.51 -21.12
C GLY A 222 -0.76 -57.98 -21.19
N LYS A 223 -0.11 -57.30 -22.15
CA LYS A 223 -0.22 -55.83 -22.29
C LYS A 223 -1.59 -55.40 -22.82
N THR A 224 -2.28 -54.58 -22.04
CA THR A 224 -3.54 -53.92 -22.39
C THR A 224 -3.30 -52.64 -23.21
N VAL A 225 -4.36 -52.07 -23.81
CA VAL A 225 -4.30 -50.75 -24.48
C VAL A 225 -3.76 -49.68 -23.53
N GLN A 226 -4.10 -49.75 -22.24
CA GLN A 226 -3.64 -48.78 -21.25
C GLN A 226 -2.12 -48.86 -21.01
N ASP A 227 -1.56 -50.07 -21.05
CA ASP A 227 -0.11 -50.28 -20.87
C ASP A 227 0.69 -49.63 -22.00
N PHE A 228 0.18 -49.65 -23.23
CA PHE A 228 0.80 -48.94 -24.35
C PHE A 228 0.64 -47.42 -24.27
N LEU A 229 -0.51 -46.91 -23.82
CA LEU A 229 -0.75 -45.47 -23.69
C LEU A 229 0.19 -44.81 -22.67
N CYS A 230 0.62 -45.57 -21.66
CA CYS A 230 1.56 -45.11 -20.64
C CYS A 230 3.02 -45.51 -20.92
N ASP A 231 3.33 -46.18 -22.04
CA ASP A 231 4.68 -46.67 -22.34
C ASP A 231 5.63 -45.53 -22.74
N PRO A 232 6.67 -45.22 -21.94
CA PRO A 232 7.59 -44.11 -22.23
C PRO A 232 8.37 -44.29 -23.55
N LEU A 233 8.60 -45.52 -23.99
CA LEU A 233 9.32 -45.80 -25.24
C LEU A 233 8.46 -45.51 -26.46
N LEU A 234 7.16 -45.84 -26.40
CA LEU A 234 6.20 -45.47 -27.44
C LEU A 234 6.06 -43.95 -27.50
N ILE A 235 5.88 -43.28 -26.35
CA ILE A 235 5.76 -41.82 -26.30
C ILE A 235 7.02 -41.17 -26.89
N LYS A 236 8.22 -41.63 -26.53
CA LYS A 236 9.48 -41.14 -27.12
C LYS A 236 9.57 -41.35 -28.63
N LEU A 237 9.07 -42.48 -29.15
CA LEU A 237 9.00 -42.77 -30.59
C LEU A 237 8.01 -41.86 -31.32
N LEU A 238 6.85 -41.56 -30.74
CA LEU A 238 5.89 -40.64 -31.33
C LEU A 238 6.48 -39.24 -31.47
N TYR A 239 7.12 -38.77 -30.40
CA TYR A 239 7.78 -37.47 -30.39
C TYR A 239 9.16 -37.51 -31.01
N SER A 240 9.60 -38.57 -31.69
CA SER A 240 10.75 -38.48 -32.62
C SER A 240 10.32 -38.03 -34.01
N GLN A 241 9.01 -38.01 -34.31
CA GLN A 241 8.48 -37.56 -35.59
C GLN A 241 8.53 -36.02 -35.71
N ASP A 242 9.24 -35.52 -36.73
CA ASP A 242 9.46 -34.08 -36.94
C ASP A 242 8.16 -33.27 -37.01
N LEU A 243 7.14 -33.81 -37.69
CA LEU A 243 5.86 -33.14 -37.84
C LEU A 243 5.13 -32.99 -36.50
N LEU A 244 5.13 -34.02 -35.65
CA LEU A 244 4.49 -33.96 -34.33
C LEU A 244 5.24 -32.99 -33.41
N ARG A 245 6.58 -33.07 -33.37
CA ARG A 245 7.42 -32.10 -32.64
C ARG A 245 7.11 -30.67 -33.04
N LYS A 246 7.04 -30.39 -34.35
CA LYS A 246 6.76 -29.05 -34.87
C LYS A 246 5.36 -28.55 -34.48
N ILE A 247 4.36 -29.42 -34.51
CA ILE A 247 2.99 -29.09 -34.06
C ILE A 247 3.00 -28.66 -32.59
N VAL A 248 3.65 -29.43 -31.72
CA VAL A 248 3.67 -29.18 -30.28
C VAL A 248 4.51 -27.94 -29.93
N LYS A 249 5.67 -27.73 -30.57
CA LYS A 249 6.47 -26.51 -30.40
C LYS A 249 5.70 -25.24 -30.79
N ASN A 250 5.01 -25.27 -31.94
CA ASN A 250 4.19 -24.15 -32.38
C ASN A 250 3.05 -23.85 -31.39
N HIS A 251 2.43 -24.89 -30.84
CA HIS A 251 1.43 -24.75 -29.79
C HIS A 251 2.00 -24.07 -28.54
N ILE A 252 3.18 -24.51 -28.06
CA ILE A 252 3.88 -23.88 -26.93
C ILE A 252 4.11 -22.38 -27.20
N ILE A 253 4.60 -22.03 -28.39
CA ILE A 253 4.84 -20.64 -28.78
C ILE A 253 3.52 -19.83 -28.80
N LEU A 254 2.45 -20.40 -29.35
CA LEU A 254 1.14 -19.75 -29.41
C LEU A 254 0.53 -19.51 -28.02
N GLU A 255 0.66 -20.47 -27.10
CA GLU A 255 0.22 -20.27 -25.71
C GLU A 255 1.04 -19.17 -25.04
N LEU A 256 2.37 -19.15 -25.22
CA LEU A 256 3.25 -18.09 -24.69
C LEU A 256 2.97 -16.70 -25.30
N GLN A 257 2.41 -16.61 -26.50
CA GLN A 257 2.03 -15.33 -27.11
C GLN A 257 0.78 -14.70 -26.49
N LYS A 258 -0.10 -15.50 -25.88
CA LYS A 258 -1.33 -15.03 -25.23
C LYS A 258 -1.03 -14.31 -23.91
N GLU A 259 0.03 -14.74 -23.22
CA GLU A 259 0.41 -14.22 -21.90
C GLU A 259 1.54 -13.20 -22.01
N THR A 260 1.28 -11.95 -21.62
CA THR A 260 2.24 -10.85 -21.75
C THR A 260 3.52 -11.03 -20.91
N PHE A 261 3.42 -11.68 -19.75
CA PHE A 261 4.53 -11.91 -18.82
C PHE A 261 5.03 -13.36 -18.80
N GLY A 262 4.61 -14.16 -19.78
CA GLY A 262 4.92 -15.60 -19.87
C GLY A 262 4.16 -16.47 -18.86
N MET A 263 4.61 -17.71 -18.72
CA MET A 263 3.94 -18.74 -17.93
C MET A 263 4.94 -19.53 -17.08
N SER A 264 4.50 -19.99 -15.91
CA SER A 264 5.26 -20.97 -15.15
C SER A 264 5.34 -22.31 -15.88
N TYR A 265 6.36 -23.11 -15.59
CA TYR A 265 6.51 -24.45 -16.18
C TYR A 265 5.28 -25.31 -15.98
N ALA A 266 4.72 -25.33 -14.77
CA ALA A 266 3.52 -26.10 -14.44
C ALA A 266 2.27 -25.59 -15.19
N ALA A 267 2.12 -24.27 -15.33
CA ALA A 267 1.00 -23.69 -16.08
C ALA A 267 1.10 -24.07 -17.57
N LEU A 268 2.31 -23.98 -18.15
CA LEU A 268 2.55 -24.34 -19.55
C LEU A 268 2.39 -25.85 -19.79
N GLU A 269 2.91 -26.69 -18.89
CA GLU A 269 2.78 -28.15 -18.94
C GLU A 269 1.30 -28.58 -18.84
N SER A 270 0.48 -27.89 -18.05
CA SER A 270 -0.96 -28.15 -17.96
C SER A 270 -1.74 -27.89 -19.27
N LYS A 271 -1.14 -27.18 -20.23
CA LYS A 271 -1.69 -26.89 -21.56
C LYS A 271 -1.26 -27.91 -22.61
N LEU A 272 -0.44 -28.89 -22.24
CA LEU A 272 0.05 -29.96 -23.12
C LEU A 272 -0.73 -31.26 -22.91
N PRO A 273 -0.64 -32.21 -23.87
CA PRO A 273 -1.21 -33.55 -23.71
C PRO A 273 -0.74 -34.22 -22.40
N GLU A 274 -1.64 -34.98 -21.78
CA GLU A 274 -1.43 -35.63 -20.49
C GLU A 274 -0.30 -36.66 -20.54
N HIS A 275 -0.17 -37.41 -21.65
CA HIS A 275 0.91 -38.38 -21.84
C HIS A 275 2.32 -37.76 -21.92
N LEU A 276 2.44 -36.43 -22.00
CA LEU A 276 3.74 -35.77 -21.90
C LEU A 276 4.15 -35.45 -20.46
N LYS A 277 3.21 -35.50 -19.52
CA LYS A 277 3.50 -35.27 -18.10
C LYS A 277 4.47 -36.34 -17.60
N GLU A 278 5.40 -35.94 -16.75
CA GLU A 278 6.45 -36.82 -16.18
C GLU A 278 7.48 -37.34 -17.20
N THR A 279 7.45 -36.87 -18.45
CA THR A 279 8.49 -37.15 -19.46
C THR A 279 9.51 -36.02 -19.58
N ASN A 280 10.74 -36.33 -20.01
CA ASN A 280 11.73 -35.29 -20.34
C ASN A 280 11.47 -34.58 -21.68
N ILE A 281 10.51 -35.05 -22.47
CA ILE A 281 10.23 -34.56 -23.83
C ILE A 281 9.81 -33.08 -23.79
N PHE A 282 8.99 -32.68 -22.81
CA PHE A 282 8.62 -31.27 -22.66
C PHE A 282 9.84 -30.37 -22.45
N ARG A 283 10.79 -30.79 -21.61
CA ARG A 283 12.04 -30.05 -21.36
C ARG A 283 12.91 -30.00 -22.61
N ASP A 284 13.03 -31.10 -23.34
CA ASP A 284 13.77 -31.17 -24.61
C ASP A 284 13.19 -30.21 -25.65
N LEU A 285 11.86 -30.19 -25.80
CA LEU A 285 11.17 -29.28 -26.71
C LEU A 285 11.39 -27.83 -26.33
N LEU A 286 11.31 -27.47 -25.05
CA LEU A 286 11.61 -26.12 -24.57
C LEU A 286 13.06 -25.72 -24.87
N HIS A 287 14.03 -26.60 -24.59
CA HIS A 287 15.43 -26.34 -24.87
C HIS A 287 15.69 -26.12 -26.37
N GLU A 288 15.03 -26.88 -27.23
CA GLU A 288 15.12 -26.70 -28.68
C GLU A 288 14.53 -25.35 -29.14
N ILE A 289 13.38 -24.94 -28.61
CA ILE A 289 12.78 -23.62 -28.91
C ILE A 289 13.68 -22.49 -28.40
N TYR A 290 14.34 -22.67 -27.26
CA TYR A 290 15.31 -21.73 -26.71
C TYR A 290 16.54 -21.58 -27.62
N ILE A 291 17.11 -22.69 -28.11
CA ILE A 291 18.23 -22.67 -29.08
C ILE A 291 17.82 -21.95 -30.37
N GLN A 292 16.58 -22.12 -30.81
CA GLN A 292 16.02 -21.40 -31.97
C GLN A 292 15.82 -19.90 -31.72
N GLY A 293 16.08 -19.42 -30.51
CA GLY A 293 15.96 -18.01 -30.13
C GLY A 293 14.51 -17.54 -30.00
N GLU A 294 13.56 -18.46 -29.84
CA GLU A 294 12.14 -18.12 -29.80
C GLU A 294 11.62 -17.88 -28.38
N ILE A 295 12.26 -18.41 -27.35
CA ILE A 295 11.87 -18.19 -25.94
C ILE A 295 13.06 -17.76 -25.10
N ILE A 296 12.76 -17.27 -23.90
CA ILE A 296 13.73 -17.03 -22.83
C ILE A 296 13.24 -17.69 -21.54
N PHE A 297 14.19 -18.16 -20.73
CA PHE A 297 13.92 -18.66 -19.39
C PHE A 297 14.03 -17.51 -18.38
N THR A 298 13.05 -17.38 -17.51
CA THR A 298 13.01 -16.38 -16.44
C THR A 298 12.79 -17.05 -15.09
N GLU A 299 13.00 -16.31 -14.00
CA GLU A 299 12.82 -16.85 -12.63
C GLU A 299 11.39 -17.37 -12.39
N SER A 300 10.42 -16.82 -13.11
CA SER A 300 9.00 -17.18 -13.02
C SER A 300 8.56 -18.26 -14.03
N GLY A 301 9.41 -18.66 -14.96
CA GLY A 301 9.10 -19.71 -15.95
C GLY A 301 9.68 -19.44 -17.34
N VAL A 302 8.80 -19.37 -18.34
CA VAL A 302 9.15 -19.27 -19.76
C VAL A 302 8.38 -18.11 -20.40
N GLU A 303 9.08 -17.31 -21.21
CA GLU A 303 8.50 -16.17 -21.93
C GLU A 303 8.83 -16.24 -23.43
N ARG A 304 7.92 -15.70 -24.27
CA ARG A 304 8.15 -15.54 -25.70
C ARG A 304 9.21 -14.46 -25.92
N LYS A 305 10.27 -14.78 -26.66
CA LYS A 305 11.28 -13.80 -27.08
C LYS A 305 10.80 -13.05 -28.32
N TYR A 306 10.63 -11.73 -28.19
CA TYR A 306 10.36 -10.82 -29.31
C TYR A 306 11.64 -10.06 -29.70
N PRO A 307 11.74 -9.54 -30.93
CA PRO A 307 12.82 -8.62 -31.29
C PRO A 307 12.78 -7.37 -30.42
N THR A 308 13.95 -6.84 -30.07
CA THR A 308 14.03 -5.55 -29.38
C THR A 308 13.68 -4.40 -30.32
N VAL A 309 13.37 -3.23 -29.77
CA VAL A 309 13.17 -2.01 -30.57
C VAL A 309 14.41 -1.66 -31.38
N LEU A 310 15.60 -1.98 -30.86
CA LEU A 310 16.86 -1.76 -31.56
C LEU A 310 17.01 -2.73 -32.73
N ASP A 311 16.71 -4.02 -32.55
CA ASP A 311 16.71 -5.02 -33.63
C ASP A 311 15.76 -4.61 -34.75
N TYR A 312 14.54 -4.18 -34.37
CA TYR A 312 13.57 -3.67 -35.31
C TYR A 312 14.10 -2.45 -36.06
N ALA A 313 14.62 -1.44 -35.36
CA ALA A 313 15.14 -0.23 -35.98
C ALA A 313 16.27 -0.54 -36.97
N LEU A 314 17.18 -1.46 -36.63
CA LEU A 314 18.29 -1.86 -37.48
C LEU A 314 17.85 -2.67 -38.71
N SER A 315 16.75 -3.43 -38.61
CA SER A 315 16.16 -4.21 -39.72
C SER A 315 15.49 -3.34 -40.81
N ILE A 316 15.27 -2.04 -40.55
CA ILE A 316 14.62 -1.13 -41.51
C ILE A 316 15.55 -0.88 -42.70
N SER A 317 15.03 -1.14 -43.91
CA SER A 317 15.77 -0.96 -45.17
C SER A 317 15.98 0.51 -45.57
N ASP A 318 15.09 1.42 -45.14
CA ASP A 318 15.24 2.86 -45.34
C ASP A 318 16.33 3.42 -44.43
N GLU A 319 17.53 3.68 -44.97
CA GLU A 319 18.69 4.13 -44.20
C GLU A 319 18.44 5.42 -43.43
N ARG A 320 17.72 6.37 -44.03
CA ARG A 320 17.41 7.66 -43.41
C ARG A 320 16.40 7.46 -42.28
N GLY A 321 15.35 6.69 -42.53
CA GLY A 321 14.35 6.34 -41.53
C GLY A 321 14.97 5.59 -40.34
N ARG A 322 15.84 4.61 -40.62
CA ARG A 322 16.63 3.87 -39.62
C ARG A 322 17.46 4.81 -38.76
N ALA A 323 18.28 5.67 -39.39
CA ALA A 323 19.15 6.58 -38.64
C ALA A 323 18.36 7.59 -37.79
N ILE A 324 17.21 8.05 -38.28
CA ILE A 324 16.29 8.89 -37.51
C ILE A 324 15.74 8.13 -36.30
N LEU A 325 15.18 6.93 -36.50
CA LEU A 325 14.59 6.15 -35.41
C LEU A 325 15.63 5.77 -34.36
N VAL A 326 16.80 5.29 -34.78
CA VAL A 326 17.92 4.98 -33.88
C VAL A 326 18.34 6.22 -33.09
N GLY A 327 18.51 7.37 -33.74
CA GLY A 327 18.84 8.62 -33.04
C GLY A 327 17.79 9.01 -31.99
N ARG A 328 16.51 8.82 -32.28
CA ARG A 328 15.42 9.08 -31.33
C ARG A 328 15.44 8.11 -30.13
N LEU A 329 15.76 6.85 -30.36
CA LEU A 329 15.91 5.84 -29.30
C LEU A 329 17.09 6.16 -28.36
N TYR A 330 18.18 6.72 -28.88
CA TYR A 330 19.29 7.27 -28.09
C TYR A 330 19.02 8.67 -27.50
N GLY A 331 17.79 9.18 -27.60
CA GLY A 331 17.38 10.43 -26.97
C GLY A 331 17.73 11.71 -27.75
N GLU A 332 18.18 11.62 -29.01
CA GLU A 332 18.45 12.82 -29.81
C GLU A 332 17.16 13.64 -30.06
N ALA A 333 17.20 14.95 -29.83
CA ALA A 333 16.05 15.82 -30.07
C ALA A 333 15.67 15.90 -31.57
N LEU A 334 14.38 16.07 -31.84
CA LEU A 334 13.84 16.22 -33.21
C LEU A 334 14.53 17.35 -33.99
N GLU A 335 14.92 18.44 -33.32
CA GLU A 335 15.59 19.57 -33.96
C GLU A 335 17.02 19.22 -34.40
N LYS A 336 17.77 18.49 -33.57
CA LYS A 336 19.13 18.03 -33.88
C LYS A 336 19.13 17.10 -35.10
N LEU A 337 18.21 16.13 -35.12
CA LEU A 337 18.03 15.23 -36.26
C LEU A 337 17.53 15.97 -37.50
N GLY A 338 16.67 16.97 -37.33
CA GLY A 338 16.21 17.84 -38.41
C GLY A 338 17.37 18.54 -39.11
N ARG A 339 18.26 19.19 -38.34
CA ARG A 339 19.47 19.82 -38.87
C ARG A 339 20.40 18.81 -39.55
N LYS A 340 20.65 17.67 -38.91
CA LYS A 340 21.55 16.60 -39.42
C LYS A 340 21.12 16.07 -40.79
N PHE A 341 19.82 15.96 -41.04
CA PHE A 341 19.27 15.41 -42.28
C PHE A 341 18.64 16.46 -43.21
N GLY A 342 18.82 17.76 -42.95
CA GLY A 342 18.27 18.84 -43.76
C GLY A 342 16.73 18.84 -43.87
N ILE A 343 16.01 18.50 -42.80
CA ILE A 343 14.54 18.48 -42.75
C ILE A 343 13.98 19.17 -41.52
N SER A 344 12.71 19.57 -41.60
CA SER A 344 12.01 20.20 -40.47
C SER A 344 11.83 19.22 -39.29
N ARG A 345 11.75 19.77 -38.07
CA ARG A 345 11.42 19.04 -36.84
C ARG A 345 10.15 18.19 -36.98
N GLU A 346 9.12 18.74 -37.63
CA GLU A 346 7.86 18.03 -37.85
C GLU A 346 8.02 16.88 -38.85
N ARG A 347 8.88 17.03 -39.86
CA ARG A 347 9.16 15.94 -40.81
C ARG A 347 9.85 14.76 -40.15
N VAL A 348 10.78 15.01 -39.22
CA VAL A 348 11.40 13.95 -38.39
C VAL A 348 10.33 13.20 -37.59
N ARG A 349 9.40 13.92 -36.95
CA ARG A 349 8.29 13.32 -36.18
C ARG A 349 7.36 12.47 -37.05
N GLN A 350 7.06 12.93 -38.28
CA GLN A 350 6.23 12.17 -39.22
C GLN A 350 6.90 10.84 -39.63
N ILE A 351 8.21 10.86 -39.91
CA ILE A 351 8.97 9.66 -40.27
C ILE A 351 8.96 8.67 -39.09
N GLU A 352 9.29 9.15 -37.89
CA GLU A 352 9.26 8.35 -36.66
C GLU A 352 7.91 7.66 -36.45
N ARG A 353 6.80 8.43 -36.47
CA ARG A 353 5.44 7.88 -36.31
C ARG A 353 5.09 6.85 -37.37
N LYS A 354 5.48 7.09 -38.62
CA LYS A 354 5.22 6.16 -39.74
C LYS A 354 5.95 4.83 -39.54
N LEU A 355 7.19 4.86 -39.03
CA LEU A 355 7.96 3.65 -38.74
C LEU A 355 7.38 2.92 -37.53
N LEU A 356 7.13 3.62 -36.43
CA LEU A 356 6.55 3.01 -35.23
C LEU A 356 5.15 2.40 -35.47
N LYS A 357 4.35 2.93 -36.40
CA LYS A 357 3.05 2.34 -36.77
C LYS A 357 3.19 0.97 -37.46
N LYS A 358 4.33 0.66 -38.06
CA LYS A 358 4.59 -0.59 -38.79
C LYS A 358 5.35 -1.64 -37.96
N ARG A 359 5.68 -1.35 -36.71
CA ARG A 359 6.48 -2.24 -35.87
C ARG A 359 5.71 -3.54 -35.55
N PRO A 360 6.40 -4.69 -35.47
CA PRO A 360 5.84 -5.90 -34.87
C PRO A 360 5.70 -5.73 -33.34
N ARG A 361 5.19 -6.75 -32.64
CA ARG A 361 5.31 -6.79 -31.17
C ARG A 361 6.80 -6.87 -30.79
N LEU A 362 7.23 -5.98 -29.92
CA LEU A 362 8.61 -5.85 -29.47
C LEU A 362 8.77 -6.33 -28.03
N MET A 363 10.00 -6.67 -27.64
CA MET A 363 10.30 -7.12 -26.27
C MET A 363 9.87 -6.10 -25.22
N GLU A 364 10.09 -4.81 -25.51
CA GLU A 364 9.80 -3.69 -24.62
C GLU A 364 8.29 -3.48 -24.40
N ASP A 365 7.42 -4.02 -25.26
CA ASP A 365 5.96 -3.87 -25.15
C ASP A 365 5.40 -4.53 -23.88
N LYS A 366 6.13 -5.46 -23.24
CA LYS A 366 5.74 -6.01 -21.94
C LYS A 366 5.64 -4.95 -20.84
N TYR A 367 6.34 -3.83 -20.99
CA TYR A 367 6.28 -2.70 -20.05
C TYR A 367 5.22 -1.65 -20.43
N ALA A 368 4.53 -1.81 -21.56
CA ALA A 368 3.60 -0.79 -22.05
C ALA A 368 2.45 -0.52 -21.09
N GLU A 369 1.88 -1.57 -20.48
CA GLU A 369 0.75 -1.44 -19.55
C GLU A 369 1.15 -0.75 -18.25
N VAL A 370 2.28 -1.15 -17.65
CA VAL A 370 2.79 -0.52 -16.41
C VAL A 370 3.18 0.94 -16.66
N PHE A 371 3.78 1.24 -17.82
CA PHE A 371 4.18 2.58 -18.22
C PHE A 371 2.98 3.50 -18.52
N GLN A 372 1.88 2.96 -19.05
CA GLN A 372 0.64 3.71 -19.32
C GLN A 372 -0.20 3.94 -18.07
N LYS A 373 -0.06 3.09 -17.05
CA LYS A 373 -0.77 3.24 -15.78
C LYS A 373 -0.03 4.20 -14.83
N TYR A 374 1.28 3.96 -14.62
CA TYR A 374 2.07 4.65 -13.61
C TYR A 374 3.02 5.71 -14.19
N HIS A 375 3.31 6.73 -13.38
CA HIS A 375 4.24 7.79 -13.67
C HIS A 375 5.66 7.38 -13.26
N PHE A 376 6.55 7.26 -14.25
CA PHE A 376 7.97 7.00 -14.02
C PHE A 376 8.84 8.19 -14.41
N LYS A 377 9.78 8.54 -13.51
CA LYS A 377 11.00 9.24 -13.92
C LYS A 377 11.89 8.26 -14.66
N LYS A 378 12.73 8.77 -15.57
CA LYS A 378 13.57 7.94 -16.44
C LYS A 378 14.51 7.04 -15.63
N GLU A 379 15.20 7.62 -14.65
CA GLU A 379 16.16 6.92 -13.79
C GLU A 379 15.45 5.86 -12.92
N ASP A 380 14.27 6.20 -12.43
CA ASP A 380 13.44 5.33 -11.60
C ASP A 380 12.93 4.12 -12.42
N PHE A 381 12.48 4.33 -13.68
CA PHE A 381 12.11 3.23 -14.58
C PHE A 381 13.29 2.27 -14.83
N MET A 382 14.45 2.82 -15.18
CA MET A 382 15.64 2.02 -15.46
C MET A 382 16.07 1.20 -14.24
N ALA A 383 16.01 1.80 -13.04
CA ALA A 383 16.33 1.10 -11.80
C ALA A 383 15.25 0.07 -11.38
N THR A 384 13.97 0.32 -11.68
CA THR A 384 12.88 -0.60 -11.37
C THR A 384 12.92 -1.86 -12.25
N PHE A 385 13.16 -1.71 -13.56
CA PHE A 385 13.09 -2.82 -14.50
C PHE A 385 14.47 -3.35 -14.92
N GLU A 386 15.56 -2.69 -14.50
CA GLU A 386 16.94 -3.02 -14.88
C GLU A 386 17.15 -2.98 -16.42
N GLU A 387 16.43 -2.06 -17.07
CA GLU A 387 16.40 -1.88 -18.54
C GLU A 387 17.19 -0.65 -18.98
N PRO A 388 17.79 -0.66 -20.19
CA PRO A 388 18.54 0.48 -20.72
C PRO A 388 17.62 1.66 -21.06
N GLU A 389 18.24 2.84 -21.20
CA GLU A 389 17.54 4.08 -21.58
C GLU A 389 16.71 3.94 -22.86
N ILE A 390 17.20 3.16 -23.83
CA ILE A 390 16.52 2.91 -25.11
C ILE A 390 15.10 2.39 -24.90
N THR A 391 14.89 1.50 -23.92
CA THR A 391 13.58 0.94 -23.57
C THR A 391 12.62 2.04 -23.12
N PHE A 392 13.06 2.90 -22.19
CA PHE A 392 12.25 4.04 -21.73
C PHE A 392 11.95 5.04 -22.85
N ASN A 393 12.94 5.35 -23.68
CA ASN A 393 12.78 6.26 -24.81
C ASN A 393 11.78 5.69 -25.82
N TYR A 394 11.86 4.40 -26.16
CA TYR A 394 10.87 3.74 -27.00
C TYR A 394 9.46 3.87 -26.44
N LEU A 395 9.26 3.55 -25.15
CA LEU A 395 7.95 3.61 -24.52
C LEU A 395 7.36 5.03 -24.57
N ASN A 396 8.19 6.06 -24.41
CA ASN A 396 7.78 7.47 -24.58
C ASN A 396 7.32 7.82 -26.00
N LEU A 397 7.91 7.18 -27.02
CA LEU A 397 7.55 7.43 -28.41
C LEU A 397 6.30 6.64 -28.83
N ALA A 398 6.16 5.42 -28.30
CA ALA A 398 5.14 4.46 -28.71
C ALA A 398 3.84 4.51 -27.89
N TYR A 399 3.90 4.92 -26.62
CA TYR A 399 2.79 4.85 -25.66
C TYR A 399 2.59 6.16 -24.88
N SER A 400 1.39 6.36 -24.32
CA SER A 400 1.12 7.48 -23.42
C SER A 400 1.69 7.24 -22.02
N LYS A 401 2.17 8.28 -21.35
CA LYS A 401 2.60 8.18 -19.95
C LYS A 401 1.41 8.06 -19.01
N GLY A 402 1.55 7.16 -18.04
CA GLY A 402 0.68 7.10 -16.87
C GLY A 402 0.81 8.31 -15.96
N LYS A 403 -0.20 8.45 -15.10
CA LYS A 403 -0.30 9.52 -14.10
C LYS A 403 -0.30 9.00 -12.66
N ALA A 404 -0.59 7.72 -12.46
CA ALA A 404 -0.67 7.15 -11.12
C ALA A 404 0.74 7.09 -10.48
N PRO A 405 0.89 7.36 -9.17
CA PRO A 405 2.17 7.26 -8.48
C PRO A 405 2.77 5.84 -8.54
N ILE A 406 4.10 5.73 -8.65
CA ILE A 406 4.81 4.44 -8.73
C ILE A 406 4.63 3.62 -7.43
N GLU A 407 4.34 4.27 -6.30
CA GLU A 407 4.00 3.68 -5.01
C GLU A 407 2.88 2.64 -5.10
N GLU A 408 1.90 2.89 -5.98
CA GLU A 408 0.75 2.02 -6.20
C GLU A 408 1.11 0.68 -6.85
N LEU A 409 2.21 0.65 -7.62
CA LEU A 409 2.67 -0.57 -8.29
C LEU A 409 2.99 -1.67 -7.27
N MET A 410 3.48 -1.33 -6.07
CA MET A 410 3.84 -2.32 -5.05
C MET A 410 2.66 -3.21 -4.62
N SER A 411 1.45 -2.68 -4.68
CA SER A 411 0.21 -3.38 -4.31
C SER A 411 -0.56 -3.95 -5.50
N ASP A 412 -0.12 -3.70 -6.74
CA ASP A 412 -0.86 -4.14 -7.92
C ASP A 412 -0.55 -5.60 -8.28
N SER A 413 -1.44 -6.51 -7.85
CA SER A 413 -1.31 -7.94 -8.09
C SER A 413 -1.42 -8.34 -9.57
N TYR A 414 -1.86 -7.44 -10.45
CA TYR A 414 -1.88 -7.70 -11.88
C TYR A 414 -0.45 -7.82 -12.46
N PHE A 415 0.51 -7.06 -11.93
CA PHE A 415 1.89 -7.08 -12.42
C PHE A 415 2.76 -8.14 -11.72
N PRO A 416 3.78 -8.67 -12.41
CA PRO A 416 4.72 -9.63 -11.85
C PRO A 416 5.38 -9.16 -10.54
N ILE A 417 5.75 -10.13 -9.68
CA ILE A 417 6.44 -9.84 -8.41
C ILE A 417 7.74 -9.04 -8.64
N SER A 418 8.45 -9.31 -9.75
CA SER A 418 9.67 -8.59 -10.13
C SER A 418 9.44 -7.09 -10.29
N PHE A 419 8.31 -6.67 -10.88
CA PHE A 419 7.97 -5.26 -11.10
C PHE A 419 7.75 -4.55 -9.75
N ARG A 420 7.04 -5.23 -8.84
CA ARG A 420 6.73 -4.72 -7.50
C ARG A 420 7.97 -4.59 -6.63
N LYS A 421 8.85 -5.60 -6.66
CA LYS A 421 10.16 -5.55 -6.01
C LYS A 421 11.05 -4.45 -6.58
N GLY A 422 11.05 -4.26 -7.90
CA GLY A 422 11.79 -3.18 -8.55
C GLY A 422 11.30 -1.79 -8.13
N ALA A 423 9.98 -1.61 -8.05
CA ALA A 423 9.37 -0.37 -7.56
C ALA A 423 9.73 -0.11 -6.09
N GLU A 424 9.69 -1.14 -5.24
CA GLU A 424 10.09 -1.08 -3.84
C GLU A 424 11.56 -0.63 -3.69
N LYS A 425 12.49 -1.22 -4.44
CA LYS A 425 13.91 -0.84 -4.44
C LYS A 425 14.09 0.65 -4.73
N VAL A 426 13.36 1.18 -5.71
CA VAL A 426 13.50 2.57 -6.15
C VAL A 426 12.86 3.55 -5.19
N LEU A 427 11.66 3.25 -4.69
CA LEU A 427 10.95 4.07 -3.70
C LEU A 427 11.73 4.21 -2.39
N PHE A 428 12.39 3.13 -1.98
CA PHE A 428 13.13 3.08 -0.72
C PHE A 428 14.65 3.17 -0.90
N LYS A 429 15.15 3.60 -2.07
CA LYS A 429 16.59 3.77 -2.32
C LYS A 429 17.25 4.72 -1.32
N ASP A 430 16.50 5.72 -0.86
CA ASP A 430 16.93 6.72 0.11
C ASP A 430 16.47 6.37 1.54
N TYR A 431 16.25 5.09 1.87
CA TYR A 431 15.80 4.66 3.20
C TYR A 431 16.65 3.51 3.74
N ILE A 432 16.87 3.52 5.06
CA ILE A 432 17.44 2.40 5.80
C ILE A 432 16.34 1.75 6.66
N THR A 433 16.37 0.42 6.79
CA THR A 433 15.44 -0.30 7.68
C THR A 433 16.16 -0.65 8.96
N ILE A 434 15.65 -0.19 10.10
CA ILE A 434 16.25 -0.44 11.41
C ILE A 434 15.15 -0.97 12.33
N LYS A 435 15.30 -2.21 12.81
CA LYS A 435 14.33 -2.89 13.68
C LYS A 435 12.87 -2.83 13.17
N GLY A 436 12.67 -2.75 11.86
CA GLY A 436 11.35 -2.68 11.21
C GLY A 436 10.82 -1.27 10.93
N GLU A 437 11.52 -0.23 11.35
CA GLU A 437 11.23 1.17 11.01
C GLU A 437 12.04 1.59 9.78
N ARG A 438 11.36 2.15 8.76
CA ARG A 438 12.01 2.72 7.57
C ARG A 438 12.36 4.17 7.85
N VAL A 439 13.65 4.47 7.96
CA VAL A 439 14.15 5.82 8.22
C VAL A 439 14.71 6.38 6.93
N LYS A 440 14.21 7.55 6.52
CA LYS A 440 14.72 8.25 5.35
C LYS A 440 16.17 8.69 5.61
N LEU A 441 17.07 8.45 4.66
CA LEU A 441 18.48 8.84 4.66
C LEU A 441 18.63 10.35 4.41
N THR A 442 17.99 11.15 5.25
CA THR A 442 18.13 12.60 5.32
C THR A 442 18.63 13.00 6.71
N LYS A 443 19.26 14.17 6.84
CA LYS A 443 19.71 14.71 8.14
C LYS A 443 18.56 14.69 9.16
N SER A 444 17.43 15.27 8.80
CA SER A 444 16.25 15.33 9.67
C SER A 444 15.69 13.95 10.03
N GLY A 445 15.65 13.01 9.07
CA GLY A 445 15.13 11.65 9.30
C GLY A 445 15.99 10.87 10.30
N ILE A 446 17.31 10.88 10.10
CA ILE A 446 18.25 10.18 11.00
C ILE A 446 18.32 10.87 12.36
N THR A 447 18.41 12.21 12.41
CA THR A 447 18.40 12.98 13.66
C THR A 447 17.16 12.65 14.49
N TYR A 448 15.97 12.66 13.88
CA TYR A 448 14.73 12.33 14.56
C TYR A 448 14.75 10.89 15.12
N TYR A 449 15.15 9.91 14.30
CA TYR A 449 15.22 8.51 14.74
C TYR A 449 16.20 8.30 15.91
N VAL A 450 17.39 8.92 15.84
CA VAL A 450 18.40 8.83 16.91
C VAL A 450 17.88 9.45 18.21
N LEU A 451 17.26 10.63 18.14
CA LEU A 451 16.67 11.29 19.32
C LEU A 451 15.58 10.42 19.97
N LYS A 452 14.62 9.97 19.15
CA LYS A 452 13.49 9.12 19.57
C LYS A 452 13.97 7.81 20.24
N THR A 453 15.04 7.23 19.72
CA THR A 453 15.50 5.89 20.13
C THR A 453 16.45 5.94 21.32
N PHE A 454 17.44 6.84 21.30
CA PHE A 454 18.58 6.83 22.22
C PHE A 454 18.60 7.98 23.22
N VAL A 455 17.80 9.03 23.03
CA VAL A 455 17.89 10.29 23.80
C VAL A 455 16.58 10.56 24.56
N LYS A 456 16.05 9.53 25.25
CA LYS A 456 14.80 9.63 26.03
C LYS A 456 14.98 10.40 27.34
N ASP A 457 16.17 10.31 27.91
CA ASP A 457 16.57 11.02 29.13
C ASP A 457 17.51 12.18 28.84
N GLU A 458 17.77 12.97 29.86
CA GLU A 458 18.60 14.17 29.76
C GLU A 458 20.00 13.83 29.24
N THR A 459 20.33 14.38 28.08
CA THR A 459 21.59 14.13 27.38
C THR A 459 22.22 15.46 26.99
N SER A 460 23.55 15.59 27.10
CA SER A 460 24.23 16.79 26.61
C SER A 460 24.22 16.82 25.08
N PHE A 461 24.27 18.01 24.48
CA PHE A 461 24.34 18.12 23.03
C PHE A 461 25.58 17.41 22.45
N GLU A 462 26.71 17.46 23.15
CA GLU A 462 27.97 16.79 22.77
C GLU A 462 27.83 15.25 22.79
N ASP A 463 27.18 14.71 23.82
CA ASP A 463 26.88 13.27 23.91
C ASP A 463 25.92 12.84 22.79
N PHE A 464 24.89 13.64 22.51
CA PHE A 464 23.98 13.37 21.40
C PHE A 464 24.70 13.34 20.05
N VAL A 465 25.60 14.31 19.78
CA VAL A 465 26.42 14.32 18.56
C VAL A 465 27.29 13.06 18.48
N SER A 466 27.83 12.61 19.62
CA SER A 466 28.62 11.36 19.70
C SER A 466 27.77 10.12 19.41
N ILE A 467 26.55 10.04 19.95
CA ILE A 467 25.58 8.97 19.67
C ILE A 467 25.23 8.96 18.18
N TYR A 468 24.96 10.13 17.58
CA TYR A 468 24.66 10.25 16.16
C TYR A 468 25.83 9.76 15.29
N LYS A 469 27.07 10.18 15.59
CA LYS A 469 28.28 9.74 14.87
C LYS A 469 28.52 8.24 15.02
N SER A 470 28.27 7.66 16.19
CA SER A 470 28.38 6.21 16.42
C SER A 470 27.31 5.43 15.67
N PHE A 471 26.07 5.93 15.65
CA PHE A 471 24.98 5.35 14.86
C PHE A 471 25.29 5.32 13.36
N LEU A 472 25.86 6.39 12.80
CA LEU A 472 26.27 6.39 11.40
C LEU A 472 27.34 5.34 11.11
N ARG A 473 28.31 5.15 12.01
CA ARG A 473 29.37 4.13 11.86
C ARG A 473 28.81 2.71 11.95
N GLU A 474 27.92 2.44 12.92
CA GLU A 474 27.29 1.12 13.10
C GLU A 474 26.49 0.69 11.87
N HIS A 475 25.89 1.65 11.15
CA HIS A 475 25.07 1.40 9.97
C HIS A 475 25.81 1.64 8.64
N ASN A 476 27.13 1.85 8.63
CA ASN A 476 27.96 2.13 7.44
C ASN A 476 27.49 3.36 6.62
N LEU A 477 27.06 4.43 7.31
CA LEU A 477 26.55 5.68 6.74
C LEU A 477 27.49 6.88 6.97
N ASP A 478 28.63 6.68 7.61
CA ASP A 478 29.60 7.71 8.01
C ASP A 478 30.35 8.36 6.82
N SER A 479 30.43 7.64 5.70
CA SER A 479 30.94 8.14 4.42
C SER A 479 29.96 9.05 3.68
N ASN A 480 28.69 9.09 4.08
CA ASN A 480 27.66 9.88 3.39
C ASN A 480 27.73 11.36 3.79
N GLU A 481 28.32 12.19 2.93
CA GLU A 481 28.44 13.64 3.16
C GLU A 481 27.09 14.34 3.37
N LYS A 482 26.00 13.83 2.79
CA LYS A 482 24.65 14.41 2.97
C LYS A 482 24.13 14.28 4.39
N LEU A 483 24.70 13.40 5.22
CA LEU A 483 24.30 13.18 6.62
C LEU A 483 25.17 13.96 7.61
N ARG A 484 26.24 14.62 7.15
CA ARG A 484 27.09 15.49 7.97
C ARG A 484 26.42 16.85 8.17
N PHE A 485 26.59 17.44 9.34
CA PHE A 485 26.07 18.76 9.65
C PHE A 485 27.10 19.58 10.43
N ASP A 486 26.94 20.89 10.33
CA ASP A 486 27.52 21.82 11.27
C ASP A 486 26.74 21.75 12.59
N GLU A 487 27.48 21.67 13.70
CA GLU A 487 26.92 21.47 15.03
C GLU A 487 26.04 22.66 15.46
N GLN A 488 26.41 23.89 15.07
CA GLN A 488 25.62 25.08 15.38
C GLN A 488 24.29 25.10 14.63
N THR A 489 24.30 24.70 13.36
CA THR A 489 23.10 24.59 12.52
C THR A 489 22.14 23.54 13.09
N LEU A 490 22.64 22.37 13.48
CA LEU A 490 21.82 21.33 14.10
C LEU A 490 21.24 21.80 15.45
N GLN A 491 22.06 22.46 16.27
CA GLN A 491 21.61 22.99 17.55
C GLN A 491 20.42 23.95 17.36
N ASN A 492 20.48 24.85 16.37
CA ASN A 492 19.40 25.78 16.06
C ASN A 492 18.14 25.04 15.55
N GLN A 493 18.30 24.05 14.66
CA GLN A 493 17.18 23.23 14.17
C GLN A 493 16.48 22.49 15.31
N LEU A 494 17.23 21.89 16.23
CA LEU A 494 16.69 21.18 17.38
C LEU A 494 16.08 22.11 18.43
N ALA A 495 16.56 23.35 18.55
CA ALA A 495 15.94 24.35 19.42
C ALA A 495 14.49 24.64 19.01
N ASP A 496 14.21 24.59 17.71
CA ASP A 496 12.90 24.86 17.13
C ASP A 496 12.04 23.62 16.88
N ALA A 497 12.62 22.42 16.94
CA ALA A 497 11.91 21.16 16.71
C ALA A 497 10.81 20.89 17.76
N ASP A 498 9.60 20.53 17.31
CA ASP A 498 8.46 20.19 18.17
C ASP A 498 8.59 18.81 18.87
N TYR A 499 9.73 18.12 18.71
CA TYR A 499 9.99 16.79 19.27
C TYR A 499 11.19 16.74 20.25
N VAL A 500 11.67 17.89 20.70
CA VAL A 500 12.80 18.03 21.64
C VAL A 500 12.47 19.03 22.73
N LEU A 501 12.86 18.77 23.98
CA LEU A 501 12.87 19.79 25.03
C LEU A 501 14.31 20.11 25.46
N TRP A 502 14.63 21.40 25.51
CA TRP A 502 15.93 21.90 25.94
C TRP A 502 15.93 22.33 27.41
N LYS A 503 17.08 22.10 28.05
CA LYS A 503 17.44 22.54 29.39
C LYS A 503 18.66 23.47 29.34
N ARG A 504 19.00 24.04 30.50
CA ARG A 504 20.23 24.82 30.69
C ARG A 504 21.48 23.98 30.35
N LYS A 505 22.57 24.66 29.98
CA LYS A 505 23.86 24.05 29.60
C LYS A 505 23.78 23.10 28.39
N LYS A 506 22.97 23.46 27.38
CA LYS A 506 22.82 22.71 26.12
C LYS A 506 22.47 21.22 26.34
N ARG A 507 21.59 20.94 27.30
CA ARG A 507 21.07 19.59 27.52
C ARG A 507 19.70 19.45 26.90
N LEU A 508 19.39 18.28 26.37
CA LEU A 508 18.16 18.02 25.63
C LEU A 508 17.66 16.59 25.86
N ARG A 509 16.38 16.36 25.59
CA ARG A 509 15.78 15.02 25.47
C ARG A 509 14.68 15.02 24.43
N TYR A 510 14.38 13.84 23.89
CA TYR A 510 13.23 13.61 23.04
C TYR A 510 11.93 13.81 23.82
N TYR A 511 11.03 14.59 23.24
CA TYR A 511 9.69 14.85 23.75
C TYR A 511 8.81 15.34 22.61
N ASP A 512 7.92 14.49 22.11
CA ASP A 512 7.02 14.82 20.99
C ASP A 512 5.79 15.59 21.48
N ILE A 513 5.77 16.89 21.20
CA ILE A 513 4.66 17.80 21.56
C ILE A 513 3.35 17.35 20.89
N SER A 514 3.41 16.71 19.71
CA SER A 514 2.21 16.25 19.01
C SER A 514 1.48 15.08 19.70
N GLU A 515 2.19 14.37 20.59
CA GLU A 515 1.63 13.25 21.35
C GLU A 515 0.66 13.70 22.45
N TYR A 516 0.64 14.98 22.83
CA TYR A 516 -0.12 15.48 23.98
C TYR A 516 -1.26 16.45 23.60
N ASP A 517 -2.18 16.67 24.55
CA ASP A 517 -3.14 17.76 24.50
C ASP A 517 -2.86 18.70 25.69
N PHE A 518 -2.31 19.89 25.41
CA PHE A 518 -1.89 20.85 26.44
C PHE A 518 -3.00 21.79 26.93
N SER A 519 -4.26 21.55 26.53
CA SER A 519 -5.38 22.42 26.93
C SER A 519 -5.51 22.53 28.45
N GLU A 520 -5.37 21.41 29.18
CA GLU A 520 -5.45 21.38 30.64
C GLU A 520 -4.24 22.07 31.29
N LEU A 521 -3.02 21.87 30.77
CA LEU A 521 -1.83 22.61 31.21
C LEU A 521 -2.02 24.13 31.05
N LEU A 522 -2.42 24.58 29.88
CA LEU A 522 -2.58 26.01 29.58
C LEU A 522 -3.70 26.64 30.42
N GLN A 523 -4.79 25.91 30.63
CA GLN A 523 -5.89 26.34 31.51
C GLN A 523 -5.44 26.45 32.97
N ALA A 524 -4.66 25.49 33.48
CA ALA A 524 -4.14 25.53 34.85
C ALA A 524 -3.20 26.71 35.08
N LEU A 525 -2.34 27.01 34.10
CA LEU A 525 -1.39 28.12 34.16
C LEU A 525 -2.06 29.50 34.05
N ALA A 526 -3.19 29.59 33.35
CA ALA A 526 -4.04 30.78 33.25
C ALA A 526 -3.25 32.09 33.00
N PHE A 527 -2.41 32.10 31.96
CA PHE A 527 -1.48 33.20 31.67
C PHE A 527 -2.13 34.56 31.41
N GLU A 528 -3.42 34.58 31.08
CA GLU A 528 -4.19 35.79 30.84
C GLU A 528 -4.38 36.65 32.10
N GLN A 529 -4.14 36.11 33.30
CA GLN A 529 -4.25 36.87 34.56
C GLN A 529 -3.06 37.81 34.82
N TYR A 530 -1.94 37.59 34.14
CA TYR A 530 -0.70 38.30 34.40
C TYR A 530 -0.57 39.50 33.46
N SER A 531 -0.28 40.67 34.01
CA SER A 531 -0.07 41.90 33.26
C SER A 531 1.05 42.72 33.90
N ASN A 532 1.92 43.28 33.06
CA ASN A 532 3.04 44.14 33.43
C ASN A 532 3.96 43.54 34.51
N VAL A 533 4.28 42.25 34.39
CA VAL A 533 5.02 41.48 35.39
C VAL A 533 5.92 40.43 34.74
N GLU A 534 7.10 40.18 35.32
CA GLU A 534 7.96 39.05 34.95
C GLU A 534 7.95 37.93 35.99
N TYR A 535 7.88 36.69 35.51
CA TYR A 535 7.96 35.47 36.30
C TYR A 535 9.06 34.54 35.78
N SER A 536 9.71 33.83 36.68
CA SER A 536 10.45 32.62 36.34
C SER A 536 9.49 31.44 36.23
N THR A 537 9.65 30.57 35.25
CA THR A 537 8.84 29.35 35.15
C THR A 537 8.98 28.40 36.33
N LEU A 538 9.97 28.62 37.21
CA LEU A 538 10.09 27.90 38.48
C LEU A 538 8.88 28.13 39.39
N LYS A 539 8.25 29.32 39.32
CA LYS A 539 7.03 29.63 40.07
C LYS A 539 5.93 28.64 39.71
N PHE A 540 5.61 28.56 38.43
CA PHE A 540 4.59 27.64 37.91
C PHE A 540 4.93 26.16 38.13
N PHE A 541 6.21 25.79 38.02
CA PHE A 541 6.63 24.42 38.27
C PHE A 541 6.38 23.99 39.73
N ARG A 542 6.64 24.89 40.70
CA ARG A 542 6.41 24.66 42.13
C ARG A 542 4.92 24.70 42.50
N ASP A 543 4.16 25.60 41.90
CA ASP A 543 2.75 25.81 42.22
C ASP A 543 1.85 24.69 41.64
N PHE A 544 2.25 24.05 40.53
CA PHE A 544 1.44 23.06 39.81
C PHE A 544 2.11 21.67 39.66
N PRO A 545 2.61 21.03 40.73
CA PRO A 545 3.43 19.81 40.63
C PRO A 545 2.65 18.63 40.04
N GLN A 546 1.34 18.56 40.26
CA GLN A 546 0.49 17.49 39.70
C GLN A 546 0.39 17.60 38.17
N VAL A 547 0.15 18.81 37.65
CA VAL A 547 0.09 19.07 36.21
C VAL A 547 1.45 18.81 35.56
N MET A 548 2.56 19.22 36.20
CA MET A 548 3.89 18.94 35.67
C MET A 548 4.15 17.43 35.52
N ARG A 549 3.71 16.61 36.48
CA ARG A 549 3.83 15.15 36.39
C ARG A 549 3.00 14.54 35.26
N LEU A 550 1.78 15.02 35.05
CA LEU A 550 0.89 14.52 33.98
C LEU A 550 1.52 14.66 32.59
N TYR A 551 2.24 15.76 32.36
CA TYR A 551 2.89 16.07 31.08
C TYR A 551 4.36 15.66 31.01
N ASP A 552 4.90 14.92 32.00
CA ASP A 552 6.33 14.60 32.17
C ASP A 552 7.21 15.85 32.01
N ILE A 553 6.86 16.96 32.65
CA ILE A 553 7.69 18.16 32.70
C ILE A 553 8.58 18.04 33.94
N ARG A 554 9.90 18.02 33.75
CA ARG A 554 10.84 17.64 34.82
C ARG A 554 11.46 18.81 35.57
N ASN A 555 11.43 20.02 35.02
CA ASN A 555 11.95 21.23 35.66
C ASN A 555 11.47 22.53 34.99
N GLU A 556 11.88 23.67 35.55
CA GLU A 556 11.51 25.01 35.08
C GLU A 556 11.96 25.30 33.63
N TYR A 557 13.10 24.75 33.21
CA TYR A 557 13.66 24.99 31.89
C TYR A 557 12.89 24.26 30.80
N GLU A 558 12.49 23.00 31.06
CA GLU A 558 11.62 22.25 30.15
C GLU A 558 10.27 22.94 30.00
N LEU A 559 9.67 23.38 31.11
CA LEU A 559 8.41 24.13 31.08
C LEU A 559 8.55 25.39 30.21
N HIS A 560 9.61 26.16 30.40
CA HIS A 560 9.86 27.36 29.58
C HIS A 560 10.04 27.00 28.09
N ASN A 561 10.81 25.96 27.77
CA ASN A 561 11.04 25.57 26.37
C ASN A 561 9.75 25.09 25.69
N LEU A 562 8.95 24.28 26.40
CA LEU A 562 7.65 23.81 25.95
C LEU A 562 6.70 24.97 25.67
N LEU A 563 6.51 25.86 26.66
CA LEU A 563 5.62 27.01 26.54
C LEU A 563 6.04 27.93 25.39
N LYS A 564 7.34 28.19 25.24
CA LYS A 564 7.87 28.98 24.12
C LYS A 564 7.48 28.36 22.76
N LYS A 565 7.48 27.03 22.63
CA LYS A 565 7.08 26.32 21.40
C LYS A 565 5.56 26.34 21.18
N LEU A 566 4.77 26.16 22.23
CA LEU A 566 3.31 26.22 22.16
C LEU A 566 2.81 27.62 21.76
N TYR A 567 3.34 28.66 22.43
CA TYR A 567 2.93 30.05 22.20
C TYR A 567 3.50 30.67 20.92
N ARG A 568 4.53 30.10 20.29
CA ARG A 568 4.96 30.52 18.94
C ARG A 568 3.84 30.47 17.90
N LYS A 569 2.89 29.53 18.06
CA LYS A 569 1.76 29.34 17.14
C LYS A 569 0.58 30.27 17.47
N ILE A 570 0.57 30.86 18.67
CA ILE A 570 -0.49 31.71 19.18
C ILE A 570 -0.03 33.17 19.04
N LYS A 571 -0.67 33.97 18.19
CA LYS A 571 -0.40 35.41 18.14
C LYS A 571 -0.93 36.08 19.41
N ASN A 572 -0.13 36.08 20.48
CA ASN A 572 -0.43 36.80 21.71
C ASN A 572 0.67 37.84 21.96
N GLY A 573 0.38 39.11 21.67
CA GLY A 573 1.34 40.22 21.81
C GLY A 573 1.68 40.57 23.26
N CYS A 574 0.95 40.01 24.24
CA CYS A 574 1.12 40.30 25.65
C CYS A 574 2.10 39.36 26.37
N ILE A 575 2.67 38.34 25.71
CA ILE A 575 3.58 37.37 26.36
C ILE A 575 4.91 37.31 25.61
N SER A 576 6.01 37.54 26.34
CA SER A 576 7.37 37.51 25.80
C SER A 576 8.25 36.52 26.56
N PHE A 577 8.82 35.55 25.84
CA PHE A 577 9.76 34.58 26.40
C PHE A 577 11.18 35.14 26.34
N LYS A 578 11.67 35.65 27.47
CA LYS A 578 13.02 36.22 27.61
C LYS A 578 14.08 35.13 27.78
N ARG A 579 15.24 35.47 28.36
CA ARG A 579 16.27 34.48 28.69
C ARG A 579 15.69 33.46 29.67
N MET A 580 15.79 32.18 29.32
CA MET A 580 15.34 31.07 30.17
C MET A 580 15.85 31.22 31.62
N PRO A 581 15.00 31.03 32.65
CA PRO A 581 13.60 30.59 32.60
C PRO A 581 12.54 31.72 32.63
N THR A 582 12.87 32.96 32.26
CA THR A 582 12.00 34.15 32.47
C THR A 582 10.92 34.35 31.40
N ILE A 583 9.67 34.54 31.81
CA ILE A 583 8.53 34.96 30.99
C ILE A 583 8.12 36.38 31.43
N GLU A 584 7.90 37.26 30.48
CA GLU A 584 7.38 38.61 30.68
C GLU A 584 5.94 38.68 30.15
N PHE A 585 5.05 39.26 30.95
CA PHE A 585 3.65 39.53 30.60
C PHE A 585 3.45 41.05 30.52
N GLY A 586 3.05 41.57 29.36
CA GLY A 586 2.92 43.01 29.11
C GLY A 586 4.26 43.75 29.17
N GLU A 587 4.26 44.97 29.73
CA GLU A 587 5.46 45.76 29.96
C GLU A 587 5.89 45.64 31.43
N ALA A 588 6.69 44.63 31.74
CA ALA A 588 7.12 44.38 33.10
C ALA A 588 8.11 45.45 33.60
N ASN A 589 7.82 46.00 34.78
CA ASN A 589 8.75 46.85 35.51
C ASN A 589 9.25 46.11 36.76
N ARG A 590 10.46 45.56 36.66
CA ARG A 590 11.10 44.81 37.75
C ARG A 590 11.29 45.63 39.01
N ASP A 591 11.65 46.91 38.88
CA ASP A 591 11.84 47.78 40.05
C ASP A 591 10.51 47.97 40.78
N MET A 592 9.41 48.13 40.06
CA MET A 592 8.07 48.14 40.68
C MET A 592 7.75 46.82 41.40
N GLN A 593 8.11 45.66 40.84
CA GLN A 593 7.92 44.37 41.53
C GLN A 593 8.70 44.28 42.85
N VAL A 594 9.92 44.84 42.90
CA VAL A 594 10.73 44.92 44.13
C VAL A 594 10.12 45.91 45.11
N LEU A 595 9.71 47.09 44.64
CA LEU A 595 9.10 48.13 45.46
C LEU A 595 7.81 47.65 46.12
N ASP A 596 6.95 46.93 45.37
CA ASP A 596 5.71 46.37 45.90
C ASP A 596 5.97 45.38 47.04
N LEU A 597 7.00 44.53 46.92
CA LEU A 597 7.40 43.63 47.99
C LEU A 597 8.01 44.38 49.18
N LEU A 598 8.79 45.43 48.94
CA LEU A 598 9.31 46.30 49.99
C LEU A 598 8.18 46.96 50.78
N LEU A 599 7.20 47.58 50.11
CA LEU A 599 6.02 48.18 50.73
C LEU A 599 5.20 47.17 51.56
N LYS A 600 5.21 45.89 51.16
CA LYS A 600 4.46 44.83 51.83
C LYS A 600 5.16 44.27 53.07
N HIS A 601 6.49 44.20 53.04
CA HIS A 601 7.29 43.47 54.03
C HIS A 601 8.16 44.35 54.92
N ALA A 602 8.38 45.62 54.56
CA ALA A 602 9.20 46.52 55.36
C ALA A 602 8.65 46.70 56.79
N PRO A 603 9.52 46.74 57.83
CA PRO A 603 10.97 46.57 57.74
C PRO A 603 11.39 45.11 57.47
N VAL A 604 12.26 44.87 56.48
CA VAL A 604 12.65 43.52 56.04
C VAL A 604 14.16 43.40 55.77
N SER A 605 14.75 42.24 56.10
CA SER A 605 16.17 41.98 55.81
C SER A 605 16.41 41.74 54.31
N ILE A 606 17.65 41.91 53.84
CA ILE A 606 18.01 41.62 52.44
C ILE A 606 17.73 40.16 52.05
N ASP A 607 18.00 39.21 52.96
CA ASP A 607 17.79 37.79 52.70
C ASP A 607 16.31 37.44 52.67
N ASP A 608 15.50 38.03 53.56
CA ASP A 608 14.06 37.77 53.61
C ASP A 608 13.34 38.44 52.44
N LEU A 609 13.77 39.64 52.01
CA LEU A 609 13.25 40.28 50.81
C LEU A 609 13.55 39.46 49.56
N ALA A 610 14.78 38.96 49.43
CA ALA A 610 15.15 38.13 48.28
C ALA A 610 14.40 36.78 48.27
N LYS A 611 14.20 36.16 49.44
CA LYS A 611 13.36 34.96 49.58
C LYS A 611 11.90 35.25 49.26
N ALA A 612 11.35 36.38 49.70
CA ALA A 612 10.00 36.79 49.37
C ALA A 612 9.84 36.97 47.84
N TYR A 613 10.82 37.59 47.17
CA TYR A 613 10.83 37.70 45.71
C TYR A 613 10.89 36.34 45.02
N GLU A 614 11.71 35.40 45.52
CA GLU A 614 11.76 34.04 44.99
C GLU A 614 10.42 33.31 45.14
N GLN A 615 9.77 33.45 46.30
CA GLN A 615 8.49 32.80 46.57
C GLN A 615 7.36 33.37 45.70
N GLU A 616 7.34 34.70 45.51
CA GLU A 616 6.31 35.38 44.73
C GLU A 616 6.51 35.18 43.22
N TYR A 617 7.73 35.38 42.70
CA TYR A 617 8.01 35.45 41.25
C TYR A 617 8.85 34.28 40.70
N GLY A 618 9.36 33.40 41.55
CA GLY A 618 10.16 32.22 41.16
C GLY A 618 11.60 32.51 40.76
N VAL A 619 12.07 33.77 40.86
CA VAL A 619 13.47 34.14 40.58
C VAL A 619 14.30 33.81 41.80
N ARG A 620 15.33 32.98 41.64
CA ARG A 620 16.17 32.52 42.76
C ARG A 620 16.73 33.66 43.59
N ALA A 621 16.68 33.55 44.92
CA ALA A 621 17.09 34.59 45.85
C ALA A 621 18.53 35.07 45.61
N GLU A 622 19.45 34.20 45.19
CA GLU A 622 20.82 34.60 44.84
C GLU A 622 20.88 35.53 43.62
N THR A 623 20.00 35.31 42.65
CA THR A 623 19.90 36.16 41.45
C THR A 623 19.31 37.52 41.79
N VAL A 624 18.31 37.55 42.67
CA VAL A 624 17.67 38.79 43.17
C VAL A 624 18.69 39.64 43.93
N LYS A 625 19.40 39.06 44.90
CA LYS A 625 20.44 39.76 45.68
C LYS A 625 21.53 40.37 44.80
N ALA A 626 21.98 39.64 43.78
CA ALA A 626 23.07 40.10 42.92
C ALA A 626 22.67 41.22 41.94
N ASN A 627 21.40 41.26 41.50
CA ASN A 627 21.00 42.04 40.32
C ASN A 627 19.81 42.98 40.51
N TYR A 628 18.88 42.72 41.45
CA TYR A 628 17.56 43.39 41.45
C TYR A 628 17.47 44.51 42.50
N LEU A 629 18.27 44.45 43.57
CA LEU A 629 18.09 45.35 44.73
C LEU A 629 18.87 46.68 44.63
N ARG A 630 19.77 46.84 43.65
CA ARG A 630 20.70 47.99 43.54
C ARG A 630 20.02 49.35 43.48
N ASN A 631 18.81 49.43 42.93
CA ASN A 631 18.07 50.69 42.77
C ASN A 631 17.33 51.11 44.06
N PHE A 632 17.40 50.31 45.13
CA PHE A 632 16.66 50.53 46.37
C PHE A 632 17.54 50.89 47.57
N ASP A 633 18.84 51.15 47.36
CA ASP A 633 19.81 51.47 48.42
C ASP A 633 19.36 52.63 49.33
N LYS A 634 18.56 53.59 48.82
CA LYS A 634 17.99 54.70 49.60
C LYS A 634 17.07 54.25 50.74
N TYR A 635 16.51 53.05 50.66
CA TYR A 635 15.66 52.45 51.70
C TYR A 635 16.44 51.50 52.61
N TYR A 636 17.73 51.27 52.33
CA TYR A 636 18.54 50.27 53.01
C TYR A 636 19.42 50.90 54.10
N PHE A 637 19.25 50.43 55.34
CA PHE A 637 20.06 50.86 56.48
C PHE A 637 20.33 49.68 57.43
N ASN A 638 21.60 49.46 57.80
CA ASN A 638 22.03 48.42 58.74
C ASN A 638 21.47 47.00 58.45
N GLY A 639 21.45 46.57 57.19
CA GLY A 639 20.97 45.22 56.81
C GLY A 639 19.46 45.11 56.62
N MET A 640 18.71 46.20 56.79
CA MET A 640 17.25 46.23 56.73
C MET A 640 16.77 47.28 55.72
N TYR A 641 15.68 46.97 55.03
CA TYR A 641 14.94 47.92 54.20
C TYR A 641 13.73 48.49 54.94
N SER A 642 13.56 49.82 54.97
CA SER A 642 12.40 50.51 55.57
C SER A 642 11.79 51.57 54.64
N ILE A 643 10.45 51.67 54.62
CA ILE A 643 9.70 52.65 53.83
C ILE A 643 8.48 53.15 54.61
N GLU A 644 8.23 54.46 54.60
CA GLU A 644 7.05 55.10 55.20
C GLU A 644 6.01 55.36 54.10
N VAL A 645 4.73 55.04 54.34
CA VAL A 645 3.63 55.15 53.36
C VAL A 645 2.52 56.05 53.89
N GLU A 646 2.13 57.07 53.12
CA GLU A 646 1.04 57.99 53.47
C GLU A 646 -0.35 57.32 53.34
N PRO A 647 -1.28 57.56 54.29
CA PRO A 647 -2.63 56.99 54.25
C PRO A 647 -3.59 57.71 53.29
N LEU A 648 -4.62 57.00 52.82
CA LEU A 648 -5.73 57.60 52.05
C LEU A 648 -6.45 58.70 52.86
N PRO A 649 -6.81 59.84 52.22
CA PRO A 649 -7.71 60.83 52.81
C PRO A 649 -9.01 60.20 53.34
N ALA A 650 -9.49 60.66 54.50
CA ALA A 650 -10.62 60.03 55.20
C ALA A 650 -11.92 60.01 54.38
N HIS A 651 -12.18 61.06 53.59
CA HIS A 651 -13.38 61.17 52.75
C HIS A 651 -13.36 60.17 51.57
N GLU A 652 -12.21 60.00 50.92
CA GLU A 652 -12.03 59.02 49.84
C GLU A 652 -12.16 57.58 50.37
N SER A 653 -11.56 57.30 51.54
CA SER A 653 -11.63 55.99 52.20
C SER A 653 -13.07 55.59 52.56
N GLN A 654 -13.87 56.51 53.11
CA GLN A 654 -15.28 56.24 53.44
C GLN A 654 -16.12 55.97 52.18
N ARG A 655 -15.91 56.75 51.12
CA ARG A 655 -16.64 56.58 49.86
C ARG A 655 -16.31 55.23 49.20
N LEU A 656 -15.03 54.86 49.13
CA LEU A 656 -14.62 53.56 48.59
C LEU A 656 -15.19 52.38 49.38
N LYS A 657 -15.25 52.46 50.72
CA LYS A 657 -15.89 51.43 51.55
C LYS A 657 -17.38 51.25 51.25
N ALA A 658 -18.07 52.32 50.86
CA ALA A 658 -19.49 52.24 50.49
C ALA A 658 -19.73 51.58 49.12
N ILE A 659 -18.76 51.68 48.21
CA ILE A 659 -18.88 51.13 46.84
C ILE A 659 -18.41 49.68 46.79
N LEU A 660 -17.29 49.36 47.46
CA LEU A 660 -16.66 48.04 47.44
C LEU A 660 -17.38 47.07 48.41
N THR A 661 -18.59 46.66 48.06
CA THR A 661 -19.46 45.80 48.91
C THR A 661 -19.22 44.29 48.81
N GLY A 662 -18.83 43.79 47.62
CA GLY A 662 -18.50 42.40 47.36
C GLY A 662 -17.28 41.85 48.12
N ASP A 663 -17.17 40.52 48.16
CA ASP A 663 -16.13 39.81 48.90
C ASP A 663 -14.80 39.68 48.12
N PHE A 664 -14.82 39.93 46.80
CA PHE A 664 -13.67 39.78 45.89
C PHE A 664 -13.64 40.92 44.87
N TYR A 665 -12.45 41.49 44.65
CA TYR A 665 -12.16 42.46 43.60
C TYR A 665 -10.80 42.20 42.98
N SER A 666 -10.63 42.43 41.67
CA SER A 666 -9.29 42.57 41.10
C SER A 666 -8.68 43.91 41.55
N ILE A 667 -7.36 44.00 41.66
CA ILE A 667 -6.71 45.28 41.98
C ILE A 667 -6.99 46.32 40.88
N THR A 668 -7.09 45.87 39.63
CA THR A 668 -7.49 46.70 38.50
C THR A 668 -8.89 47.28 38.71
N ASP A 669 -9.86 46.46 39.13
CA ASP A 669 -11.24 46.91 39.38
C ASP A 669 -11.27 47.97 40.47
N ILE A 670 -10.48 47.81 41.54
CA ILE A 670 -10.39 48.80 42.63
C ILE A 670 -9.81 50.12 42.11
N LYS A 671 -8.73 50.05 41.30
CA LYS A 671 -8.12 51.25 40.69
C LYS A 671 -9.08 51.94 39.73
N GLU A 672 -9.79 51.20 38.90
CA GLU A 672 -10.78 51.75 37.97
C GLU A 672 -11.95 52.42 38.71
N VAL A 673 -12.47 51.78 39.77
CA VAL A 673 -13.50 52.37 40.63
C VAL A 673 -12.98 53.65 41.28
N TYR A 674 -11.74 53.66 41.76
CA TYR A 674 -11.13 54.84 42.38
C TYR A 674 -10.95 55.99 41.38
N CYS A 675 -10.33 55.75 40.22
CA CYS A 675 -10.13 56.77 39.19
C CYS A 675 -11.46 57.33 38.65
N ARG A 676 -12.53 56.52 38.64
CA ARG A 676 -13.86 56.98 38.24
C ARG A 676 -14.52 57.90 39.27
N GLU A 677 -14.35 57.61 40.56
CA GLU A 677 -14.95 58.42 41.63
C GLU A 677 -14.10 59.66 41.98
N PHE A 678 -12.78 59.58 41.77
CA PHE A 678 -11.82 60.65 42.07
C PHE A 678 -10.87 60.90 40.88
N PRO A 679 -11.34 61.56 39.81
CA PRO A 679 -10.55 61.78 38.59
C PRO A 679 -9.28 62.62 38.81
N ASP A 680 -9.31 63.50 39.82
CA ASP A 680 -8.23 64.45 40.13
C ASP A 680 -7.18 63.87 41.11
N SER A 681 -7.43 62.68 41.69
CA SER A 681 -6.53 62.05 42.67
C SER A 681 -5.60 61.03 41.99
N SER A 682 -4.34 60.94 42.46
CA SER A 682 -3.39 59.96 41.89
C SER A 682 -3.78 58.52 42.20
N SER A 683 -3.77 57.65 41.19
CA SER A 683 -4.00 56.21 41.34
C SER A 683 -2.98 55.50 42.24
N ASP A 684 -1.82 56.14 42.50
CA ASP A 684 -0.75 55.59 43.34
C ASP A 684 -1.13 55.53 44.82
N LEU A 685 -2.17 56.27 45.22
CA LEU A 685 -2.78 56.18 46.54
C LEU A 685 -3.47 54.82 46.77
N ILE A 686 -3.85 54.12 45.69
CA ILE A 686 -4.35 52.74 45.74
C ILE A 686 -3.18 51.75 45.68
N ASN A 687 -2.63 51.49 46.87
CA ASN A 687 -1.56 50.53 47.13
C ASN A 687 -1.99 49.48 48.17
N PRO A 688 -1.19 48.42 48.43
CA PRO A 688 -1.58 47.35 49.36
C PRO A 688 -1.90 47.82 50.78
N PHE A 689 -1.31 48.92 51.25
CA PHE A 689 -1.61 49.50 52.56
C PHE A 689 -3.01 50.14 52.57
N SER A 690 -3.29 50.99 51.58
CA SER A 690 -4.58 51.65 51.42
C SER A 690 -5.76 50.66 51.31
N ILE A 691 -5.59 49.57 50.55
CA ILE A 691 -6.63 48.55 50.35
C ILE A 691 -6.87 47.75 51.65
N LYS A 692 -5.83 47.51 52.47
CA LYS A 692 -6.01 46.93 53.81
C LYS A 692 -6.87 47.81 54.70
N MET A 693 -6.66 49.14 54.66
CA MET A 693 -7.47 50.11 55.40
C MET A 693 -8.94 50.14 54.95
N LEU A 694 -9.22 49.75 53.70
CA LEU A 694 -10.56 49.58 53.17
C LEU A 694 -11.27 48.30 53.66
N GLY A 695 -10.59 47.42 54.41
CA GLY A 695 -11.17 46.19 54.97
C GLY A 695 -10.92 44.94 54.15
N PHE A 696 -9.88 44.94 53.30
CA PHE A 696 -9.52 43.79 52.47
C PHE A 696 -8.15 43.21 52.83
N ARG A 697 -7.98 41.91 52.63
CA ARG A 697 -6.68 41.25 52.51
C ARG A 697 -6.22 41.35 51.06
N VAL A 698 -5.00 41.84 50.87
CA VAL A 698 -4.43 42.12 49.55
C VAL A 698 -3.50 40.99 49.11
N TYR A 699 -3.75 40.48 47.91
CA TYR A 699 -2.90 39.56 47.17
C TYR A 699 -2.28 40.29 45.97
N SER A 700 -1.42 39.63 45.18
CA SER A 700 -0.65 40.30 44.13
C SER A 700 -1.50 40.94 43.02
N SER A 701 -2.64 40.34 42.66
CA SER A 701 -3.53 40.84 41.60
C SER A 701 -4.99 41.06 42.03
N TYR A 702 -5.34 40.70 43.26
CA TYR A 702 -6.72 40.75 43.76
C TYR A 702 -6.78 41.03 45.26
N ALA A 703 -7.96 41.37 45.76
CA ALA A 703 -8.24 41.59 47.16
C ALA A 703 -9.49 40.83 47.59
N ILE A 704 -9.46 40.25 48.80
CA ILE A 704 -10.57 39.51 49.41
C ILE A 704 -10.94 40.16 50.72
N LYS A 705 -12.22 40.23 51.05
CA LYS A 705 -12.70 40.81 52.31
C LYS A 705 -12.02 40.19 53.53
N ASN A 706 -11.62 41.02 54.49
CA ASN A 706 -10.85 40.59 55.66
C ASN A 706 -11.61 39.64 56.61
N SER A 707 -12.91 39.43 56.41
CA SER A 707 -13.72 38.42 57.08
C SER A 707 -13.25 36.99 56.81
N TYR A 708 -12.53 36.76 55.70
CA TYR A 708 -11.84 35.50 55.43
C TYR A 708 -10.39 35.57 55.90
N ASN A 709 -9.88 34.49 56.49
CA ASN A 709 -8.48 34.45 56.96
C ASN A 709 -7.51 34.26 55.79
N THR A 710 -7.92 33.53 54.76
CA THR A 710 -7.10 33.24 53.58
C THR A 710 -7.91 33.24 52.27
N ALA A 711 -7.24 33.44 51.14
CA ALA A 711 -7.85 33.30 49.82
C ALA A 711 -8.34 31.87 49.56
N THR A 712 -7.59 30.88 50.03
CA THR A 712 -7.96 29.46 50.00
C THR A 712 -9.32 29.21 50.67
N GLU A 713 -9.53 29.77 51.86
CA GLU A 713 -10.80 29.68 52.59
C GLU A 713 -11.96 30.29 51.79
N TYR A 714 -11.75 31.48 51.22
CA TYR A 714 -12.76 32.14 50.38
C TYR A 714 -13.11 31.30 49.15
N PHE A 715 -12.10 30.87 48.37
CA PHE A 715 -12.36 30.08 47.16
C PHE A 715 -12.95 28.71 47.48
N ARG A 716 -12.54 28.08 48.59
CA ARG A 716 -13.18 26.86 49.08
C ARG A 716 -14.66 27.06 49.35
N LYS A 717 -15.03 28.16 50.02
CA LYS A 717 -16.44 28.50 50.26
C LYS A 717 -17.17 28.71 48.94
N VAL A 718 -16.63 29.52 48.03
CA VAL A 718 -17.24 29.81 46.73
C VAL A 718 -17.46 28.54 45.89
N LEU A 719 -16.49 27.62 45.88
CA LEU A 719 -16.54 26.35 45.13
C LEU A 719 -17.41 25.29 45.81
N THR A 720 -17.73 25.43 47.09
CA THR A 720 -18.57 24.48 47.85
C THR A 720 -19.90 25.09 48.30
N GLU A 721 -20.23 26.32 47.91
CA GLU A 721 -21.48 26.98 48.29
C GLU A 721 -22.68 26.40 47.54
N GLN A 722 -22.54 26.14 46.24
CA GLN A 722 -23.62 25.60 45.40
C GLN A 722 -23.53 24.09 45.23
N ASP A 723 -24.68 23.42 45.15
CA ASP A 723 -24.78 21.97 44.91
C ASP A 723 -24.26 21.59 43.52
N LYS A 724 -24.50 22.45 42.52
CA LYS A 724 -23.96 22.34 41.17
C LYS A 724 -23.51 23.71 40.71
N PHE A 725 -22.35 23.77 40.08
CA PHE A 725 -21.83 25.02 39.53
C PHE A 725 -21.16 24.78 38.18
N ASP A 726 -21.03 25.87 37.43
CA ASP A 726 -20.40 25.90 36.12
C ASP A 726 -19.29 26.93 36.15
N LEU A 727 -18.04 26.49 35.93
CA LEU A 727 -16.87 27.36 35.98
C LEU A 727 -16.99 28.54 35.00
N ARG A 728 -17.73 28.39 33.91
CA ARG A 728 -17.93 29.43 32.89
C ARG A 728 -18.76 30.61 33.38
N LYS A 729 -19.48 30.46 34.50
CA LYS A 729 -20.32 31.52 35.09
C LYS A 729 -19.57 32.38 36.10
N PHE A 730 -18.40 31.95 36.57
CA PHE A 730 -17.59 32.75 37.48
C PHE A 730 -16.90 33.88 36.71
N PRO A 731 -16.58 35.01 37.38
CA PRO A 731 -15.79 36.07 36.78
C PRO A 731 -14.47 35.51 36.23
N LYS A 732 -14.11 35.86 35.00
CA LYS A 732 -12.86 35.39 34.38
C LYS A 732 -11.65 35.69 35.26
N ALA A 733 -11.61 36.92 35.81
CA ALA A 733 -10.59 37.39 36.74
C ALA A 733 -10.44 36.50 38.00
N MET A 734 -11.48 35.76 38.38
CA MET A 734 -11.44 34.79 39.49
C MET A 734 -10.98 33.42 39.00
N THR A 735 -11.58 32.88 37.93
CA THR A 735 -11.26 31.53 37.41
C THR A 735 -9.84 31.38 36.90
N GLN A 736 -9.22 32.50 36.51
CA GLN A 736 -7.85 32.53 36.04
C GLN A 736 -6.85 32.57 37.21
N LEU A 737 -7.28 32.77 38.47
CA LEU A 737 -6.35 32.84 39.59
C LEU A 737 -5.73 31.49 39.93
N VAL A 738 -4.41 31.48 40.15
CA VAL A 738 -3.68 30.28 40.62
C VAL A 738 -4.29 29.72 41.90
N THR A 739 -4.61 30.58 42.88
CA THR A 739 -5.20 30.11 44.15
C THR A 739 -6.57 29.46 43.96
N PHE A 740 -7.36 29.96 43.00
CA PHE A 740 -8.66 29.37 42.65
C PHE A 740 -8.47 28.01 41.97
N THR A 741 -7.57 27.91 40.99
CA THR A 741 -7.32 26.66 40.26
C THR A 741 -6.71 25.59 41.18
N THR A 742 -5.76 25.95 42.05
CA THR A 742 -5.19 25.03 43.04
C THR A 742 -6.25 24.52 44.01
N GLU A 743 -7.12 25.39 44.53
CA GLU A 743 -8.18 24.97 45.44
C GLU A 743 -9.22 24.08 44.73
N LEU A 744 -9.57 24.40 43.48
CA LEU A 744 -10.42 23.55 42.65
C LEU A 744 -9.82 22.14 42.47
N MET A 745 -8.52 22.04 42.17
CA MET A 745 -7.84 20.75 42.03
C MET A 745 -7.83 19.96 43.34
N GLU A 746 -7.60 20.63 44.47
CA GLU A 746 -7.60 19.99 45.79
C GLU A 746 -8.98 19.43 46.14
N LEU A 747 -10.05 20.19 45.90
CA LEU A 747 -11.42 19.72 46.13
C LEU A 747 -11.80 18.54 45.22
N ARG A 748 -11.30 18.49 43.99
CA ARG A 748 -11.48 17.34 43.09
C ARG A 748 -10.75 16.10 43.61
N ASN A 749 -9.50 16.25 44.04
CA ASN A 749 -8.69 15.16 44.61
C ASN A 749 -9.34 14.56 45.87
N GLN A 750 -9.99 15.39 46.68
CA GLN A 750 -10.69 14.97 47.90
C GLN A 750 -12.11 14.40 47.64
N TYR A 751 -12.52 14.30 46.37
CA TYR A 751 -13.87 13.97 45.93
C TYR A 751 -14.95 14.85 46.58
N GLU A 752 -14.60 16.09 46.94
CA GLU A 752 -15.57 17.07 47.47
C GLU A 752 -16.43 17.65 46.36
N ILE A 753 -15.82 17.81 45.18
CA ILE A 753 -16.50 18.17 43.94
C ILE A 753 -16.10 17.18 42.84
N ILE A 754 -17.06 16.83 41.99
CA ILE A 754 -16.83 15.92 40.87
C ILE A 754 -17.25 16.62 39.57
N GLU A 755 -16.37 16.59 38.57
CA GLU A 755 -16.66 17.11 37.25
C GLU A 755 -17.53 16.10 36.46
N TYR A 756 -18.82 16.38 36.32
CA TYR A 756 -19.77 15.49 35.63
C TYR A 756 -19.90 15.76 34.13
N SER A 757 -19.50 16.96 33.69
CA SER A 757 -19.42 17.40 32.30
C SER A 757 -18.33 18.46 32.20
N PRO A 758 -17.68 18.71 31.05
CA PRO A 758 -16.59 19.67 30.95
C PRO A 758 -16.93 21.04 31.58
N SER A 759 -16.11 21.47 32.55
CA SER A 759 -16.28 22.70 33.36
C SER A 759 -17.49 22.73 34.31
N GLN A 760 -18.27 21.66 34.39
CA GLN A 760 -19.45 21.56 35.25
C GLN A 760 -19.21 20.58 36.39
N HIS A 761 -19.45 21.06 37.61
CA HIS A 761 -19.10 20.33 38.83
C HIS A 761 -20.33 20.16 39.71
N VAL A 762 -20.37 19.02 40.40
CA VAL A 762 -21.36 18.70 41.42
C VAL A 762 -20.65 18.49 42.75
N ASN A 763 -21.17 19.08 43.81
CA ASN A 763 -20.67 18.86 45.16
C ASN A 763 -21.12 17.48 45.66
N ILE A 764 -20.26 16.79 46.41
CA ILE A 764 -20.52 15.46 46.96
C ILE A 764 -21.82 15.37 47.75
N ARG A 765 -22.21 16.42 48.48
CA ARG A 765 -23.46 16.45 49.25
C ARG A 765 -24.71 16.26 48.39
N SER A 766 -24.66 16.62 47.11
CA SER A 766 -25.76 16.36 46.16
C SER A 766 -25.89 14.88 45.80
N LEU A 767 -24.76 14.17 45.79
CA LEU A 767 -24.71 12.72 45.55
C LEU A 767 -25.07 11.95 46.83
N GLU A 768 -24.68 12.46 48.00
CA GLU A 768 -25.03 11.88 49.31
C GLU A 768 -26.54 11.89 49.55
N LYS A 769 -27.27 12.91 49.08
CA LYS A 769 -28.75 12.94 49.08
C LYS A 769 -29.37 11.74 48.34
N ARG A 770 -28.62 11.06 47.47
CA ARG A 770 -29.01 9.86 46.73
C ARG A 770 -28.33 8.59 47.26
N GLY A 771 -27.76 8.64 48.45
CA GLY A 771 -27.07 7.51 49.09
C GLY A 771 -25.63 7.27 48.61
N ILE A 772 -25.08 8.14 47.76
CA ILE A 772 -23.72 7.97 47.22
C ILE A 772 -22.72 8.76 48.06
N THR A 773 -21.82 8.03 48.71
CA THR A 773 -20.75 8.58 49.57
C THR A 773 -19.39 8.56 48.87
N LYS A 774 -18.39 9.24 49.44
CA LYS A 774 -17.00 9.17 48.96
C LYS A 774 -16.44 7.74 48.94
N ASP A 775 -16.92 6.86 49.82
CA ASP A 775 -16.49 5.46 49.85
C ASP A 775 -17.04 4.68 48.65
N HIS A 776 -18.25 4.97 48.19
CA HIS A 776 -18.76 4.41 46.92
C HIS A 776 -17.93 4.86 45.71
N LEU A 777 -17.40 6.08 45.71
CA LEU A 777 -16.49 6.56 44.66
C LEU A 777 -15.15 5.82 44.69
N ARG A 778 -14.60 5.57 45.89
CA ARG A 778 -13.38 4.76 46.06
C ARG A 778 -13.60 3.30 45.68
N ASP A 779 -14.77 2.75 46.02
CA ASP A 779 -15.18 1.40 45.64
C ASP A 779 -15.26 1.26 44.11
N TYR A 780 -15.82 2.26 43.42
CA TYR A 780 -15.78 2.30 41.96
C TYR A 780 -14.36 2.25 41.40
N CYS A 781 -13.42 3.03 41.96
CA CYS A 781 -12.01 2.95 41.57
C CYS A 781 -11.41 1.55 41.82
N ASN A 782 -11.78 0.89 42.93
CA ASN A 782 -11.33 -0.47 43.24
C ASN A 782 -11.91 -1.52 42.27
N ALA A 783 -13.20 -1.41 41.94
CA ALA A 783 -13.87 -2.28 40.98
C ALA A 783 -13.25 -2.13 39.58
N VAL A 784 -13.02 -0.90 39.13
CA VAL A 784 -12.32 -0.62 37.87
C VAL A 784 -10.88 -1.13 37.91
N PHE A 785 -10.16 -0.94 39.02
CA PHE A 785 -8.79 -1.45 39.14
C PHE A 785 -8.73 -2.97 39.02
N SER A 786 -9.71 -3.68 39.58
CA SER A 786 -9.83 -5.14 39.48
C SER A 786 -10.21 -5.61 38.06
N ALA A 787 -11.11 -4.89 37.39
CA ALA A 787 -11.56 -5.21 36.04
C ALA A 787 -10.54 -4.84 34.94
N ALA A 788 -9.70 -3.83 35.18
CA ALA A 788 -8.70 -3.39 34.21
C ALA A 788 -7.52 -4.37 34.10
N GLU A 789 -7.26 -4.80 32.87
CA GLU A 789 -6.10 -5.62 32.51
C GLU A 789 -4.80 -4.82 32.67
N ARG A 790 -3.72 -5.49 33.08
CA ARG A 790 -2.39 -4.87 33.18
C ARG A 790 -1.84 -4.60 31.78
N ASP A 791 -1.17 -3.47 31.61
CA ASP A 791 -0.53 -3.03 30.35
C ASP A 791 -1.49 -2.90 29.14
N SER A 792 -2.80 -2.76 29.41
CA SER A 792 -3.84 -2.58 28.41
C SER A 792 -4.54 -1.24 28.59
N TYR A 793 -4.74 -0.52 27.49
CA TYR A 793 -5.47 0.74 27.50
C TYR A 793 -6.96 0.49 27.64
N PHE A 794 -7.63 1.33 28.44
CA PHE A 794 -9.07 1.25 28.61
C PHE A 794 -9.71 2.64 28.75
N THR A 795 -10.99 2.68 28.48
CA THR A 795 -11.92 3.76 28.82
C THR A 795 -13.09 3.17 29.59
N VAL A 796 -13.88 4.02 30.25
CA VAL A 796 -15.14 3.58 30.89
C VAL A 796 -16.04 2.88 29.88
N HIS A 797 -16.11 3.41 28.65
CA HIS A 797 -16.80 2.79 27.52
C HIS A 797 -16.35 1.34 27.28
N SER A 798 -15.03 1.15 27.08
CA SER A 798 -14.47 -0.16 26.74
C SER A 798 -14.66 -1.20 27.85
N LEU A 799 -14.65 -0.77 29.12
CA LEU A 799 -14.92 -1.65 30.25
C LEU A 799 -16.38 -2.09 30.28
N ARG A 800 -17.32 -1.14 30.10
CA ARG A 800 -18.76 -1.46 30.02
C ARG A 800 -19.06 -2.38 28.85
N LYS A 801 -18.43 -2.17 27.70
CA LYS A 801 -18.52 -3.06 26.53
C LYS A 801 -18.01 -4.48 26.82
N LYS A 802 -17.03 -4.63 27.71
CA LYS A 802 -16.55 -5.91 28.25
C LYS A 802 -17.43 -6.49 29.38
N GLY A 803 -18.56 -5.87 29.70
CA GLY A 803 -19.50 -6.32 30.71
C GLY A 803 -19.25 -5.79 32.12
N PHE A 804 -18.39 -4.78 32.30
CA PHE A 804 -18.24 -4.11 33.59
C PHE A 804 -19.49 -3.31 33.94
N SER A 805 -20.00 -3.50 35.15
CA SER A 805 -21.10 -2.72 35.72
C SER A 805 -20.82 -2.44 37.19
N HIS A 806 -21.27 -1.28 37.67
CA HIS A 806 -21.16 -0.86 39.06
C HIS A 806 -22.44 -0.18 39.54
N LEU A 807 -22.70 -0.15 40.84
CA LEU A 807 -23.84 0.54 41.45
C LEU A 807 -23.89 2.05 41.15
N LEU A 808 -22.78 2.65 40.73
CA LEU A 808 -22.74 4.06 40.32
C LEU A 808 -23.31 4.26 38.91
N ASP A 809 -23.46 3.21 38.11
CA ASP A 809 -24.01 3.30 36.74
C ASP A 809 -25.51 3.67 36.78
N ASP A 810 -26.22 3.33 37.85
CA ASP A 810 -27.63 3.66 38.08
C ASP A 810 -27.90 5.17 38.18
N LEU A 811 -26.85 5.98 38.36
CA LEU A 811 -26.97 7.45 38.40
C LEU A 811 -27.25 8.06 37.02
N GLY A 812 -26.98 7.34 35.93
CA GLY A 812 -27.25 7.79 34.56
C GLY A 812 -26.35 8.93 34.07
N PHE A 813 -25.16 9.11 34.65
CA PHE A 813 -24.19 10.09 34.14
C PHE A 813 -23.50 9.61 32.87
N GLU A 814 -22.97 10.56 32.09
CA GLU A 814 -22.09 10.24 30.96
C GLU A 814 -20.71 9.74 31.44
N GLU A 815 -19.97 9.09 30.54
CA GLU A 815 -18.64 8.51 30.81
C GLU A 815 -17.63 9.50 31.37
N TRP A 816 -17.79 10.79 31.05
CA TRP A 816 -16.96 11.86 31.58
C TRP A 816 -16.96 11.90 33.11
N PHE A 817 -18.12 11.72 33.76
CA PHE A 817 -18.24 11.71 35.22
C PHE A 817 -17.39 10.59 35.84
N TYR A 818 -17.52 9.38 35.33
CA TYR A 818 -16.79 8.21 35.81
C TYR A 818 -15.29 8.34 35.53
N GLY A 819 -14.92 8.86 34.35
CA GLY A 819 -13.53 9.20 34.04
C GLY A 819 -12.97 10.28 34.97
N SER A 820 -13.78 11.25 35.39
CA SER A 820 -13.37 12.27 36.35
C SER A 820 -13.09 11.66 37.72
N ILE A 821 -13.88 10.68 38.17
CA ILE A 821 -13.60 9.94 39.42
C ILE A 821 -12.24 9.22 39.30
N LEU A 822 -12.04 8.43 38.24
CA LEU A 822 -10.79 7.69 38.02
C LEU A 822 -9.56 8.58 37.91
N SER A 823 -9.69 9.76 37.31
CA SER A 823 -8.57 10.69 37.11
C SER A 823 -7.97 11.25 38.40
N GLN A 824 -8.68 11.14 39.53
CA GLN A 824 -8.21 11.60 40.85
C GLN A 824 -7.50 10.48 41.63
N ASP A 825 -7.55 9.24 41.15
CA ASP A 825 -6.89 8.10 41.79
C ASP A 825 -5.50 7.86 41.17
N SER A 826 -4.46 7.99 41.99
CA SER A 826 -3.06 7.87 41.55
C SER A 826 -2.65 6.49 41.03
N ARG A 827 -3.50 5.46 41.19
CA ARG A 827 -3.27 4.12 40.64
C ARG A 827 -3.49 4.05 39.13
N PHE A 828 -4.13 5.06 38.55
CA PHE A 828 -4.35 5.17 37.12
C PHE A 828 -3.56 6.33 36.56
N SER A 829 -2.91 6.10 35.43
CA SER A 829 -2.46 7.16 34.55
C SER A 829 -3.51 7.36 33.46
N TYR A 830 -3.60 8.59 32.94
CA TYR A 830 -4.55 8.89 31.89
C TYR A 830 -4.04 9.96 30.93
N GLN A 831 -4.67 10.00 29.77
CA GLN A 831 -4.54 11.08 28.81
C GLN A 831 -5.93 11.45 28.28
N ARG A 832 -6.19 12.75 28.13
CA ARG A 832 -7.39 13.23 27.46
C ARG A 832 -7.32 12.97 25.95
N ALA A 833 -8.39 12.41 25.39
CA ALA A 833 -8.56 12.21 23.97
C ALA A 833 -10.02 12.54 23.59
N GLY A 834 -10.20 13.64 22.84
CA GLY A 834 -11.54 14.13 22.50
C GLY A 834 -12.35 14.52 23.74
N LYS A 835 -13.57 13.98 23.84
CA LYS A 835 -14.48 14.17 24.98
C LYS A 835 -14.33 13.11 26.07
N ASN A 836 -13.30 12.26 26.00
CA ASN A 836 -13.09 11.17 26.94
C ASN A 836 -11.63 11.08 27.41
N ARG A 837 -11.35 10.14 28.31
CA ARG A 837 -10.01 9.89 28.87
C ARG A 837 -9.62 8.44 28.62
N ILE A 838 -8.41 8.24 28.10
CA ILE A 838 -7.79 6.93 27.94
C ILE A 838 -6.96 6.66 29.18
N PHE A 839 -7.18 5.53 29.82
CA PHE A 839 -6.53 5.13 31.07
C PHE A 839 -5.60 3.95 30.87
N LEU A 840 -4.61 3.85 31.76
CA LEU A 840 -3.76 2.69 31.94
C LEU A 840 -3.61 2.40 33.43
N LYS A 841 -3.58 1.11 33.77
CA LYS A 841 -3.37 0.66 35.14
C LYS A 841 -1.90 0.82 35.52
N GLY A 842 -1.62 1.56 36.59
CA GLY A 842 -0.28 1.83 37.10
C GLY A 842 0.23 3.24 36.75
N GLY A 843 1.52 3.48 37.03
CA GLY A 843 2.15 4.80 36.88
C GLY A 843 2.81 5.06 35.52
N ARG A 844 2.67 4.16 34.53
CA ARG A 844 3.25 4.37 33.20
C ARG A 844 2.46 5.45 32.46
N GLN A 845 3.16 6.37 31.80
CA GLN A 845 2.52 7.44 31.02
C GLN A 845 1.65 6.88 29.89
N VAL A 846 0.46 7.47 29.72
CA VAL A 846 -0.45 7.17 28.60
C VAL A 846 -0.03 8.04 27.42
N LEU A 847 0.33 7.40 26.31
CA LEU A 847 0.70 8.07 25.06
C LEU A 847 -0.23 7.64 23.95
N LEU A 848 -0.73 8.61 23.19
CA LEU A 848 -1.65 8.34 22.09
C LEU A 848 -1.04 7.40 21.02
N LYS A 849 0.27 7.47 20.78
CA LYS A 849 0.96 6.57 19.85
C LYS A 849 0.94 5.12 20.29
N ASP A 850 1.13 4.87 21.58
CA ASP A 850 1.22 3.51 22.12
C ASP A 850 -0.17 2.87 22.11
N PHE A 851 -1.21 3.67 22.38
CA PHE A 851 -2.61 3.29 22.24
C PHE A 851 -2.97 2.89 20.80
N ILE A 852 -2.69 3.75 19.82
CA ILE A 852 -2.96 3.45 18.40
C ILE A 852 -2.13 2.26 17.93
N TYR A 853 -0.85 2.20 18.29
CA TYR A 853 0.04 1.09 17.94
C TYR A 853 -0.48 -0.25 18.47
N MET A 854 -0.99 -0.30 19.71
CA MET A 854 -1.61 -1.51 20.27
C MET A 854 -2.75 -2.01 19.38
N ILE A 855 -3.66 -1.12 18.98
CA ILE A 855 -4.83 -1.47 18.14
C ILE A 855 -4.39 -2.02 16.77
N VAL A 856 -3.45 -1.33 16.12
CA VAL A 856 -2.93 -1.73 14.80
C VAL A 856 -2.16 -3.05 14.90
N ARG A 857 -1.32 -3.22 15.93
CA ARG A 857 -0.51 -4.43 16.14
C ARG A 857 -1.37 -5.68 16.28
N LEU A 858 -2.48 -5.60 17.03
CA LEU A 858 -3.42 -6.71 17.19
C LEU A 858 -4.03 -7.19 15.87
N ARG A 859 -4.14 -6.30 14.86
CA ARG A 859 -4.75 -6.60 13.56
C ARG A 859 -3.74 -6.73 12.42
N GLN A 860 -2.45 -6.45 12.67
CA GLN A 860 -1.36 -6.36 11.70
C GLN A 860 -1.51 -5.20 10.69
N SER A 861 -2.69 -5.02 10.10
CA SER A 861 -3.04 -3.87 9.28
C SER A 861 -4.52 -3.48 9.46
N ILE A 862 -4.84 -2.22 9.24
CA ILE A 862 -6.20 -1.68 9.35
C ILE A 862 -6.36 -0.44 8.47
N ASN A 863 -7.51 -0.30 7.79
CA ASN A 863 -7.85 0.92 7.08
C ASN A 863 -7.99 2.10 8.05
N LEU A 864 -7.52 3.29 7.67
CA LEU A 864 -7.54 4.46 8.54
C LEU A 864 -8.96 4.83 8.98
N THR A 865 -9.94 4.75 8.08
CA THR A 865 -11.35 4.98 8.40
C THR A 865 -11.87 3.93 9.40
N SER A 866 -11.52 2.65 9.20
CA SER A 866 -11.88 1.58 10.14
C SER A 866 -11.18 1.70 11.48
N LEU A 867 -9.95 2.23 11.52
CA LEU A 867 -9.22 2.51 12.75
C LEU A 867 -9.92 3.61 13.56
N LEU A 868 -10.32 4.71 12.91
CA LEU A 868 -11.07 5.78 13.56
C LEU A 868 -12.41 5.28 14.11
N GLN A 869 -13.16 4.53 13.31
CA GLN A 869 -14.43 3.94 13.71
C GLN A 869 -14.26 2.97 14.89
N LEU A 870 -13.22 2.13 14.86
CA LEU A 870 -12.93 1.21 15.96
C LEU A 870 -12.61 1.96 17.26
N ILE A 871 -11.79 3.01 17.21
CA ILE A 871 -11.47 3.80 18.40
C ILE A 871 -12.76 4.42 18.99
N GLU A 872 -13.68 4.85 18.14
CA GLU A 872 -14.98 5.37 18.55
C GLU A 872 -15.89 4.27 19.12
N ASP A 873 -16.05 3.15 18.42
CA ASP A 873 -16.96 2.05 18.78
C ASP A 873 -16.48 1.22 19.98
N ASP A 874 -15.17 0.98 20.11
CA ASP A 874 -14.61 0.13 21.18
C ASP A 874 -14.19 0.93 22.41
N TYR A 875 -13.81 2.20 22.24
CA TYR A 875 -13.28 3.03 23.33
C TYR A 875 -14.10 4.30 23.60
N GLY A 876 -15.10 4.65 22.79
CA GLY A 876 -15.90 5.86 22.98
C GLY A 876 -15.10 7.15 22.76
N VAL A 877 -13.99 7.09 22.02
CA VAL A 877 -13.06 8.23 21.88
C VAL A 877 -13.05 8.72 20.43
N THR A 878 -13.40 9.98 20.22
CA THR A 878 -13.30 10.62 18.90
C THR A 878 -11.99 11.40 18.78
N ILE A 879 -11.11 11.00 17.86
CA ILE A 879 -9.83 11.67 17.59
C ILE A 879 -9.84 12.24 16.18
N PRO A 880 -9.50 13.53 15.98
CA PRO A 880 -9.40 14.10 14.64
C PRO A 880 -8.41 13.33 13.74
N ARG A 881 -8.81 13.04 12.49
CA ARG A 881 -7.99 12.29 11.52
C ARG A 881 -6.57 12.85 11.37
N HIS A 882 -6.40 14.17 11.35
CA HIS A 882 -5.08 14.80 11.23
C HIS A 882 -4.17 14.48 12.42
N LYS A 883 -4.71 14.33 13.64
CA LYS A 883 -3.95 13.99 14.85
C LYS A 883 -3.54 12.52 14.83
N VAL A 884 -4.43 11.61 14.44
CA VAL A 884 -4.10 10.19 14.24
C VAL A 884 -3.00 10.03 13.19
N MET A 885 -3.10 10.76 12.07
CA MET A 885 -2.08 10.75 11.02
C MET A 885 -0.73 11.28 11.47
N ALA A 886 -0.70 12.36 12.26
CA ALA A 886 0.53 12.89 12.83
C ALA A 886 1.22 11.84 13.71
N VAL A 887 0.45 11.16 14.56
CA VAL A 887 0.94 10.09 15.44
C VAL A 887 1.43 8.87 14.66
N ILE A 888 0.72 8.45 13.61
CA ILE A 888 1.16 7.32 12.77
C ILE A 888 2.50 7.66 12.11
N ARG A 889 2.63 8.86 11.53
CA ARG A 889 3.86 9.32 10.87
C ARG A 889 5.04 9.53 11.82
N SER A 890 4.80 9.82 13.10
CA SER A 890 5.86 9.95 14.11
C SER A 890 6.25 8.61 14.76
N SER A 891 5.45 7.56 14.57
CA SER A 891 5.64 6.20 15.11
C SER A 891 6.45 5.27 14.19
N SER A 892 6.61 4.00 14.60
CA SER A 892 7.18 2.93 13.76
C SER A 892 6.18 2.30 12.78
N MET A 893 4.90 2.68 12.85
CA MET A 893 3.85 2.19 11.96
C MET A 893 4.07 2.68 10.52
N TYR A 894 3.63 1.88 9.54
CA TYR A 894 3.69 2.26 8.14
C TYR A 894 2.31 2.62 7.63
N TYR A 895 2.17 3.78 6.98
CA TYR A 895 0.93 4.20 6.33
C TYR A 895 1.10 4.16 4.82
N ASN A 896 0.20 3.47 4.14
CA ASN A 896 0.10 3.50 2.69
C ASN A 896 -0.94 4.56 2.30
N GLU A 897 -0.50 5.64 1.65
CA GLU A 897 -1.37 6.77 1.29
C GLU A 897 -2.42 6.42 0.24
N VAL A 898 -2.16 5.41 -0.60
CA VAL A 898 -3.03 4.99 -1.70
C VAL A 898 -4.17 4.14 -1.16
N THR A 899 -3.84 3.11 -0.38
CA THR A 899 -4.85 2.19 0.16
C THR A 899 -5.50 2.71 1.44
N GLU A 900 -5.01 3.84 1.96
CA GLU A 900 -5.34 4.40 3.27
C GLU A 900 -5.20 3.40 4.42
N LYS A 901 -4.35 2.37 4.26
CA LYS A 901 -4.09 1.36 5.30
C LYS A 901 -2.89 1.72 6.17
N VAL A 902 -3.08 1.47 7.47
CA VAL A 902 -2.05 1.55 8.50
C VAL A 902 -1.58 0.13 8.82
N TYR A 903 -0.28 -0.08 8.86
CA TYR A 903 0.40 -1.34 9.15
C TYR A 903 1.22 -1.20 10.42
N ALA A 904 1.30 -2.28 11.21
CA ALA A 904 2.03 -2.28 12.48
C ALA A 904 3.51 -1.90 12.30
N ASP A 905 4.11 -2.33 11.19
CA ASP A 905 5.46 -1.98 10.77
C ASP A 905 5.59 -2.17 9.25
N TYR A 906 6.73 -1.76 8.70
CA TYR A 906 7.01 -1.92 7.28
C TYR A 906 7.10 -3.39 6.85
N TYR A 907 7.62 -4.28 7.70
CA TYR A 907 7.72 -5.70 7.37
C TYR A 907 6.35 -6.33 7.12
N THR A 908 5.35 -5.91 7.89
CA THR A 908 3.97 -6.35 7.75
C THR A 908 3.38 -5.90 6.42
N TYR A 909 3.61 -4.64 6.04
CA TYR A 909 3.26 -4.12 4.71
C TYR A 909 3.97 -4.85 3.58
N SER A 910 5.30 -5.03 3.67
CA SER A 910 6.10 -5.72 2.66
C SER A 910 5.66 -7.17 2.52
N ARG A 911 5.37 -7.86 3.61
CA ARG A 911 4.84 -9.23 3.61
C ARG A 911 3.45 -9.30 2.96
N GLU A 912 2.54 -8.37 3.23
CA GLU A 912 1.21 -8.32 2.58
C GLU A 912 1.34 -8.01 1.10
N SER A 913 2.16 -7.02 0.75
CA SER A 913 2.36 -6.56 -0.64
C SER A 913 3.08 -7.60 -1.48
N LEU A 914 4.09 -8.29 -0.96
CA LEU A 914 4.82 -9.34 -1.69
C LEU A 914 4.04 -10.67 -1.76
N LYS A 915 3.05 -10.88 -0.88
CA LYS A 915 2.09 -11.99 -0.98
C LYS A 915 0.98 -11.65 -1.97
N GLY A 916 1.30 -11.69 -3.27
CA GLY A 916 0.26 -11.95 -4.26
C GLY A 916 -0.41 -13.32 -4.00
N PRO A 917 -1.55 -13.65 -4.66
CA PRO A 917 -2.33 -14.88 -4.46
C PRO A 917 -1.53 -16.20 -4.54
N PHE A 918 -0.32 -16.15 -5.08
CA PHE A 918 0.58 -17.28 -5.29
C PHE A 918 1.09 -17.94 -3.99
N PHE A 919 1.13 -17.22 -2.86
CA PHE A 919 1.66 -17.78 -1.60
C PHE A 919 0.67 -18.68 -0.83
N GLN A 920 -0.61 -18.75 -1.23
CA GLN A 920 -1.56 -19.72 -0.67
C GLN A 920 -1.48 -21.10 -1.36
N GLN A 921 -0.85 -21.23 -2.54
CA GLN A 921 -0.72 -22.52 -3.23
C GLN A 921 0.57 -23.28 -2.90
N LEU A 922 1.63 -22.61 -2.44
CA LEU A 922 2.91 -23.26 -2.12
C LEU A 922 2.93 -24.02 -0.78
N GLN A 923 1.96 -23.82 0.11
CA GLN A 923 1.79 -24.70 1.28
C GLN A 923 1.19 -26.07 0.93
N PHE A 924 0.71 -26.27 -0.30
CA PHE A 924 0.18 -27.57 -0.76
C PHE A 924 1.22 -28.45 -1.47
N TRP A 925 2.40 -27.93 -1.82
CA TRP A 925 3.42 -28.65 -2.60
C TRP A 925 4.75 -28.89 -1.85
N GLY A 926 4.81 -28.57 -0.55
CA GLY A 926 5.96 -28.85 0.32
C GLY A 926 5.85 -30.14 1.16
N ARG A 927 4.82 -30.96 0.94
CA ARG A 927 4.62 -32.25 1.62
C ARG A 927 4.25 -33.33 0.61
N LYS A 928 5.19 -33.66 -0.27
CA LYS A 928 5.29 -34.95 -0.99
C LYS A 928 6.63 -34.94 -1.74
N ASN A 929 7.69 -35.17 -0.98
CA ASN A 929 8.90 -35.87 -1.38
C ASN A 929 9.31 -36.71 -0.18
#